data_AF-A0A9X1WME8-F1
#
_entry.id   AF-A0A9X1WME8-F1
#
_cell.length_a   1.000
_cell.length_b   1.000
_cell.length_c   1.000
_cell.angle_alpha   90.00
_cell.angle_beta   90.00
_cell.angle_gamma   90.00
#
_symmetry.space_group_name_H-M   'P 1'
#
loop_
_entity.id
_entity.type
_entity.pdbx_description
1 polymer ?
#
loop_
_entity_poly.entity_id
_entity_poly.type
_entity_poly.pdbx_seq_one_letter_code
_entity_poly.pdbx_strand_id
1 'polypeptide(L)'
;MKKRTLLSTVCALTVTTTLLQSAAYAADTAAQPVPYNVVLESAPVTSSPVSQRDFDVLYRDLDGIPTSEGSWVGGVAAIGETAFAVAAHPDTTPFIGASYYGTGRVLVAGDEAYFKLTTDQADKKGILARNIMHWMTEGLSKTYADALNGNGSISLITKTEDFEVPVGVPVNVVKVASWADKDASGSPLLDPAKNPVAYIDYQYVSEEERPLLEAYVRNGGRLIVTIKGWVLEQFAYVSLPDGRETASLNSDYPIQRLLNTFGLSLMNSVASSQGGTTPILTAELSNHYHTVKVMTEAKAVEAGTRSIDDVQIGFPGADTAMKLKVLSATLSGTFTALTPVSSIYETVHTDSAAIQQDTLPINPIVKPYSGALLPVVLDRIYRDPSGTKSPFADAFPGKVPDDAPVVNGKTIEVDYNYSTFDYLRMGYPPQNWISTGLYAPAGKEITVEVPAGTANLEVQIGAHTDSLSNLPLQQWVRAPLITRKMQLKPGTNKIANPYGGLVYIIPTKPDPGVKIQAKISGAVNAPYYIMGQTNLDDWKNTIRNYPAPWAELNSGRAIITVPTEYVRSLDNPDEVLKKWNEMIDGMDRLAGLSPDQDEPHRSPNLSFRYVGDAEISGGWLHAGYPIMFHVNGSAIDAVTVYGMEGLQGWGWWHETGHEYQQLAWTWGAVVEATVNIYSLYAQEMFGSGSRLNLLNSNGKSIYDLAFDFINSTDPNKDFNKDKYDGTKTNDVWNRLVMFKQLQLAYGWEFYTKMHKLYREIPEGKTLMDASDQEKVDLFVIKASEISGNNLLEFFDKWALKYTDAAKQKVLAMNLPKPAVPVWTLREAPNKLTGITLDKTELDLNLGSNKSAPLTATVSSLPDAGDVRKDVVWFTSNPSVATVDKNGVVTAVGEGKAKITASTWDAAYKTTAQVVVDNAPPVITSSTVTMSVYQTEPLQIGFTISDAGSGVQSSEVKLDGALAGNPLVIEPLTLAPGDHVIQVLATDKAGNRTESEFTLSVTLDIDHLDKVLTLAGGKGWITNEGVLNSLQAKVKQMQKQQLNGKEAAELLNALANEVTAQAGRKIVQPFADLLLADIAYLADKASH
;
A
#
# COMPACT_ATOMS: atom_id res chain seq x y z
N MET A 1 -19.10 11.14 -20.30
CA MET A 1 -17.83 10.46 -19.92
C MET A 1 -16.82 11.42 -19.27
N LYS A 2 -16.36 12.50 -19.92
CA LYS A 2 -15.27 13.41 -19.45
C LYS A 2 -15.40 14.10 -18.06
N LYS A 3 -16.45 13.87 -17.26
CA LYS A 3 -16.65 14.48 -15.92
C LYS A 3 -16.62 13.51 -14.73
N ARG A 4 -16.56 12.18 -14.94
CA ARG A 4 -16.60 11.18 -13.83
C ARG A 4 -15.26 11.00 -13.09
N THR A 5 -14.14 11.48 -13.64
CA THR A 5 -12.78 11.22 -13.14
C THR A 5 -12.32 12.11 -11.97
N LEU A 6 -13.22 12.92 -11.38
CA LEU A 6 -12.87 13.90 -10.34
C LEU A 6 -13.06 13.41 -8.90
N LEU A 7 -13.65 12.22 -8.69
CA LEU A 7 -13.89 11.68 -7.34
C LEU A 7 -12.63 11.07 -6.69
N SER A 8 -11.70 10.49 -7.45
CA SER A 8 -10.57 9.73 -6.89
C SER A 8 -9.51 10.59 -6.17
N THR A 9 -9.45 11.90 -6.42
CA THR A 9 -8.34 12.75 -5.98
C THR A 9 -8.44 13.21 -4.51
N VAL A 10 -9.54 12.92 -3.80
CA VAL A 10 -9.80 13.43 -2.44
C VAL A 10 -9.34 12.46 -1.33
N CYS A 11 -9.15 11.17 -1.62
CA CYS A 11 -8.96 10.10 -0.62
C CYS A 11 -7.60 10.07 0.11
N ALA A 12 -6.64 10.93 -0.22
CA ALA A 12 -5.23 10.75 0.18
C ALA A 12 -4.79 11.59 1.40
N LEU A 13 -5.32 11.32 2.61
CA LEU A 13 -4.77 11.88 3.87
C LEU A 13 -5.27 11.17 5.16
N THR A 14 -4.60 10.09 5.60
CA THR A 14 -4.08 9.86 7.00
C THR A 14 -3.75 8.37 7.30
N VAL A 15 -2.80 8.15 8.24
CA VAL A 15 -2.35 6.89 8.88
C VAL A 15 -1.14 6.16 8.23
N THR A 16 -0.20 5.68 9.08
CA THR A 16 1.08 4.99 8.74
C THR A 16 1.41 3.94 9.85
N THR A 17 2.48 3.12 9.90
CA THR A 17 3.84 3.10 9.29
C THR A 17 4.49 1.68 9.41
N THR A 18 5.68 1.49 8.79
CA THR A 18 6.80 0.54 9.15
C THR A 18 6.71 -0.98 8.91
N LEU A 19 7.80 -1.73 8.55
CA LEU A 19 9.02 -1.47 7.73
C LEU A 19 9.95 -2.75 7.58
N LEU A 20 10.77 -2.81 6.50
CA LEU A 20 12.12 -3.42 6.29
C LEU A 20 12.42 -4.91 5.89
N GLN A 21 13.09 -5.04 4.71
CA GLN A 21 14.33 -5.80 4.33
C GLN A 21 14.41 -7.35 4.25
N SER A 22 15.24 -8.02 3.41
CA SER A 22 15.95 -7.74 2.11
C SER A 22 16.87 -8.91 1.67
N ALA A 23 17.10 -9.18 0.37
CA ALA A 23 18.37 -9.71 -0.24
C ALA A 23 18.24 -9.94 -1.78
N ALA A 24 19.35 -9.97 -2.54
CA ALA A 24 19.39 -9.86 -4.02
C ALA A 24 20.47 -10.73 -4.71
N TYR A 25 20.42 -10.95 -6.05
CA TYR A 25 21.58 -10.93 -6.99
C TYR A 25 21.29 -11.23 -8.49
N ALA A 26 22.03 -10.50 -9.35
CA ALA A 26 22.23 -10.49 -10.82
C ALA A 26 22.24 -11.84 -11.62
N ALA A 27 22.28 -11.92 -12.97
CA ALA A 27 22.01 -11.12 -14.19
C ALA A 27 22.89 -11.69 -15.34
N ASP A 28 22.40 -11.90 -16.57
CA ASP A 28 23.24 -11.77 -17.79
C ASP A 28 22.45 -11.62 -19.13
N THR A 29 23.13 -10.95 -20.07
CA THR A 29 22.98 -10.61 -21.51
C THR A 29 22.23 -11.54 -22.49
N ALA A 30 21.87 -11.16 -23.75
CA ALA A 30 21.71 -9.87 -24.47
C ALA A 30 21.13 -10.09 -25.90
N ALA A 31 20.65 -9.03 -26.57
CA ALA A 31 20.65 -8.87 -28.04
C ALA A 31 20.57 -7.38 -28.47
N GLN A 32 21.22 -7.01 -29.57
CA GLN A 32 21.54 -5.61 -29.96
C GLN A 32 20.71 -5.08 -31.17
N PRO A 33 20.46 -3.76 -31.27
CA PRO A 33 19.99 -3.10 -32.50
C PRO A 33 21.12 -2.42 -33.32
N VAL A 34 20.75 -1.93 -34.51
CA VAL A 34 21.62 -1.62 -35.67
C VAL A 34 22.24 -0.20 -35.61
N PRO A 35 23.50 0.03 -36.06
CA PRO A 35 24.18 1.32 -35.88
C PRO A 35 23.73 2.42 -36.84
N TYR A 36 23.45 3.61 -36.29
CA TYR A 36 23.32 4.87 -37.02
C TYR A 36 24.60 5.70 -36.87
N ASN A 37 25.44 5.74 -37.91
CA ASN A 37 26.64 6.58 -37.93
C ASN A 37 26.30 8.02 -38.35
N VAL A 38 26.11 8.91 -37.38
CA VAL A 38 26.30 10.36 -37.58
C VAL A 38 27.23 10.87 -36.48
N VAL A 39 28.51 11.04 -36.83
CA VAL A 39 29.48 11.70 -35.95
C VAL A 39 29.19 13.20 -36.00
N LEU A 40 28.62 13.75 -34.93
CA LEU A 40 28.64 15.18 -34.66
C LEU A 40 29.94 15.48 -33.90
N GLU A 41 30.89 16.18 -34.55
CA GLU A 41 32.09 16.67 -33.88
C GLU A 41 31.70 17.73 -32.83
N SER A 42 31.81 17.37 -31.55
CA SER A 42 31.65 18.29 -30.44
C SER A 42 32.93 19.12 -30.25
N ALA A 43 32.95 20.34 -30.80
CA ALA A 43 33.92 21.34 -30.39
C ALA A 43 33.66 21.75 -28.91
N PRO A 44 34.66 21.73 -28.02
CA PRO A 44 34.45 22.04 -26.61
C PRO A 44 34.24 23.55 -26.41
N VAL A 45 33.02 23.96 -26.10
CA VAL A 45 32.71 25.36 -25.71
C VAL A 45 32.81 25.49 -24.19
N THR A 46 33.91 26.08 -23.72
CA THR A 46 34.24 26.20 -22.30
C THR A 46 33.57 27.41 -21.62
N SER A 47 32.25 27.36 -21.44
CA SER A 47 31.48 28.02 -20.36
C SER A 47 29.99 27.79 -20.57
N SER A 48 29.25 27.37 -19.54
CA SER A 48 27.78 27.34 -19.64
C SER A 48 27.24 28.76 -19.91
N PRO A 49 26.29 28.95 -20.84
CA PRO A 49 25.73 30.28 -21.15
C PRO A 49 24.80 30.81 -20.05
N VAL A 50 24.45 29.98 -19.05
CA VAL A 50 23.56 30.34 -17.95
C VAL A 50 24.27 31.29 -16.98
N SER A 51 23.66 32.43 -16.70
CA SER A 51 24.25 33.52 -15.93
C SER A 51 23.30 34.03 -14.85
N GLN A 52 23.84 34.66 -13.79
CA GLN A 52 22.98 35.30 -12.78
C GLN A 52 22.06 36.37 -13.40
N ARG A 53 22.50 37.02 -14.48
CA ARG A 53 21.75 38.00 -15.26
C ARG A 53 20.41 37.45 -15.78
N ASP A 54 20.31 36.16 -16.08
CA ASP A 54 19.07 35.52 -16.53
C ASP A 54 17.99 35.55 -15.43
N PHE A 55 18.39 35.19 -14.21
CA PHE A 55 17.54 35.25 -13.02
C PHE A 55 17.19 36.69 -12.66
N ASP A 56 18.14 37.62 -12.77
CA ASP A 56 17.91 39.06 -12.52
C ASP A 56 16.87 39.67 -13.48
N VAL A 57 16.71 39.13 -14.70
CA VAL A 57 15.63 39.51 -15.62
C VAL A 57 14.32 38.83 -15.25
N LEU A 58 14.34 37.51 -15.07
CA LEU A 58 13.13 36.69 -14.86
C LEU A 58 12.43 37.00 -13.53
N TYR A 59 13.19 37.32 -12.48
CA TYR A 59 12.69 37.71 -11.15
C TYR A 59 12.59 39.23 -10.94
N ARG A 60 12.77 40.07 -11.95
CA ARG A 60 12.72 41.53 -11.78
C ARG A 60 11.35 41.98 -11.25
N ASP A 61 11.34 42.74 -10.16
CA ASP A 61 10.14 43.17 -9.43
C ASP A 61 9.31 42.03 -8.80
N LEU A 62 9.92 40.85 -8.61
CA LEU A 62 9.33 39.71 -7.89
C LEU A 62 10.14 39.38 -6.63
N ASP A 63 9.42 39.10 -5.55
CA ASP A 63 9.93 38.44 -4.33
C ASP A 63 10.02 36.90 -4.50
N GLY A 64 9.47 36.39 -5.59
CA GLY A 64 9.36 34.97 -5.89
C GLY A 64 8.31 34.69 -6.96
N ILE A 65 8.20 33.44 -7.42
CA ILE A 65 7.23 33.03 -8.45
C ILE A 65 5.98 32.42 -7.79
N PRO A 66 4.77 32.89 -8.08
CA PRO A 66 3.56 32.42 -7.40
C PRO A 66 3.19 30.99 -7.81
N THR A 67 2.73 30.18 -6.85
CA THR A 67 2.03 28.91 -7.15
C THR A 67 0.53 29.11 -7.08
N SER A 68 -0.20 28.32 -7.87
CA SER A 68 -1.65 28.44 -8.03
C SER A 68 -2.36 27.50 -7.06
N GLU A 69 -3.23 28.03 -6.20
CA GLU A 69 -4.18 27.18 -5.47
C GLU A 69 -5.18 26.57 -6.46
N GLY A 70 -5.36 25.24 -6.42
CA GLY A 70 -6.34 24.53 -7.26
C GLY A 70 -5.95 24.31 -8.73
N SER A 71 -4.89 24.95 -9.24
CA SER A 71 -4.30 24.56 -10.53
C SER A 71 -3.10 23.65 -10.28
N TRP A 72 -3.23 22.39 -10.68
CA TRP A 72 -2.22 21.35 -10.49
C TRP A 72 -1.06 21.57 -11.48
N VAL A 73 -0.08 22.38 -11.08
CA VAL A 73 1.07 22.78 -11.90
C VAL A 73 1.93 21.56 -12.23
N GLY A 74 2.29 21.37 -13.49
CA GLY A 74 3.17 20.28 -13.94
C GLY A 74 4.66 20.53 -13.69
N GLY A 75 5.45 19.46 -13.59
CA GLY A 75 6.91 19.53 -13.52
C GLY A 75 7.58 19.82 -14.88
N VAL A 76 8.74 20.47 -14.85
CA VAL A 76 9.56 20.81 -16.03
C VAL A 76 11.05 20.63 -15.70
N ALA A 77 11.75 19.72 -16.36
CA ALA A 77 13.15 19.40 -16.10
C ALA A 77 14.12 20.15 -17.02
N ALA A 78 15.32 20.44 -16.51
CA ALA A 78 16.49 20.81 -17.29
C ALA A 78 17.44 19.61 -17.41
N ILE A 79 17.67 19.13 -18.63
CA ILE A 79 18.43 17.90 -18.93
C ILE A 79 19.67 18.13 -19.82
N GLY A 80 19.73 19.23 -20.58
CA GLY A 80 20.85 19.61 -21.45
C GLY A 80 21.79 20.64 -20.82
N GLU A 81 23.04 20.72 -21.29
CA GLU A 81 24.11 21.56 -20.71
C GLU A 81 23.84 23.08 -20.73
N THR A 82 22.97 23.52 -21.64
CA THR A 82 22.54 24.92 -21.82
C THR A 82 21.19 25.23 -21.17
N ALA A 83 20.57 24.25 -20.51
CA ALA A 83 19.28 24.36 -19.86
C ALA A 83 19.40 24.54 -18.34
N PHE A 84 18.43 25.21 -17.72
CA PHE A 84 18.41 25.53 -16.30
C PHE A 84 16.99 25.63 -15.74
N ALA A 85 16.83 25.38 -14.44
CA ALA A 85 15.56 25.57 -13.74
C ALA A 85 15.35 27.06 -13.42
N VAL A 86 14.24 27.64 -13.87
CA VAL A 86 13.85 29.03 -13.58
C VAL A 86 13.07 29.11 -12.27
N ALA A 87 12.22 28.11 -11.98
CA ALA A 87 11.43 28.05 -10.76
C ALA A 87 11.26 26.60 -10.27
N ALA A 88 11.36 26.39 -8.97
CA ALA A 88 11.17 25.11 -8.31
C ALA A 88 10.32 25.21 -7.05
N HIS A 89 9.45 24.22 -6.84
CA HIS A 89 8.62 24.14 -5.65
C HIS A 89 9.43 23.54 -4.47
N PRO A 90 9.30 24.06 -3.23
CA PRO A 90 10.22 23.67 -2.16
C PRO A 90 10.29 22.19 -1.81
N ASP A 91 9.16 21.48 -1.89
CA ASP A 91 9.03 20.10 -1.40
C ASP A 91 8.91 19.06 -2.51
N THR A 92 9.09 19.43 -3.78
CA THR A 92 8.78 18.57 -4.94
C THR A 92 9.75 18.75 -6.12
N THR A 93 9.44 19.56 -7.13
CA THR A 93 10.16 19.53 -8.42
C THR A 93 10.16 20.92 -9.11
N PRO A 94 11.12 21.20 -10.00
CA PRO A 94 11.07 22.33 -10.93
C PRO A 94 9.81 22.34 -11.79
N PHE A 95 9.28 23.53 -12.08
CA PHE A 95 8.04 23.72 -12.87
C PHE A 95 8.15 24.84 -13.92
N ILE A 96 9.26 25.57 -13.95
CA ILE A 96 9.64 26.42 -15.09
C ILE A 96 11.12 26.14 -15.39
N GLY A 97 11.43 25.87 -16.66
CA GLY A 97 12.79 25.67 -17.16
C GLY A 97 13.06 26.51 -18.40
N ALA A 98 14.30 26.90 -18.61
CA ALA A 98 14.74 27.68 -19.77
C ALA A 98 16.02 27.09 -20.37
N SER A 99 16.27 27.36 -21.65
CA SER A 99 17.43 26.84 -22.38
C SER A 99 17.86 27.73 -23.55
N TYR A 100 19.14 27.65 -23.88
CA TYR A 100 19.72 28.21 -25.10
C TYR A 100 19.92 27.11 -26.15
N TYR A 101 19.49 27.35 -27.39
CA TYR A 101 19.64 26.39 -28.48
C TYR A 101 19.94 27.08 -29.81
N GLY A 102 21.11 26.79 -30.39
CA GLY A 102 21.65 27.58 -31.51
C GLY A 102 21.84 29.03 -31.08
N THR A 103 21.22 29.98 -31.81
CA THR A 103 21.14 31.40 -31.41
C THR A 103 19.80 31.76 -30.75
N GLY A 104 18.92 30.77 -30.53
CA GLY A 104 17.60 30.91 -29.93
C GLY A 104 17.55 30.83 -28.41
N ARG A 105 16.36 31.07 -27.86
CA ARG A 105 16.02 30.86 -26.44
C ARG A 105 14.68 30.12 -26.34
N VAL A 106 14.56 29.23 -25.36
CA VAL A 106 13.34 28.46 -25.07
C VAL A 106 13.00 28.60 -23.59
N LEU A 107 11.72 28.76 -23.26
CA LEU A 107 11.20 28.69 -21.89
C LEU A 107 9.97 27.80 -21.88
N VAL A 108 9.93 26.89 -20.91
CA VAL A 108 8.85 25.94 -20.69
C VAL A 108 8.31 26.13 -19.28
N ALA A 109 6.98 26.27 -19.14
CA ALA A 109 6.32 26.34 -17.84
C ALA A 109 5.20 25.28 -17.75
N GLY A 110 5.06 24.67 -16.57
CA GLY A 110 4.10 23.60 -16.29
C GLY A 110 2.65 24.05 -16.12
N ASP A 111 2.28 25.27 -16.52
CA ASP A 111 0.91 25.80 -16.46
C ASP A 111 0.75 27.01 -17.41
N GLU A 112 -0.36 27.05 -18.15
CA GLU A 112 -0.80 28.17 -18.98
C GLU A 112 -0.97 29.49 -18.22
N ALA A 113 -1.19 29.45 -16.91
CA ALA A 113 -1.28 30.64 -16.07
C ALA A 113 0.07 31.39 -15.89
N TYR A 114 1.21 30.79 -16.25
CA TYR A 114 2.52 31.45 -16.15
C TYR A 114 2.86 32.38 -17.32
N PHE A 115 2.06 32.36 -18.40
CA PHE A 115 2.21 33.30 -19.51
C PHE A 115 0.86 33.75 -20.08
N LYS A 116 0.23 34.72 -19.39
CA LYS A 116 -0.97 35.41 -19.89
C LYS A 116 -0.72 36.92 -19.91
N LEU A 117 -0.72 37.51 -21.10
CA LEU A 117 -0.57 38.96 -21.28
C LEU A 117 -1.82 39.73 -20.84
N THR A 118 -2.94 39.04 -20.62
CA THR A 118 -4.18 39.58 -20.05
C THR A 118 -4.20 39.70 -18.53
N THR A 119 -3.23 39.11 -17.83
CA THR A 119 -3.11 39.25 -16.38
C THR A 119 -2.61 40.64 -15.99
N ASP A 120 -3.22 41.23 -14.96
CA ASP A 120 -2.86 42.55 -14.43
C ASP A 120 -1.35 42.63 -14.14
N GLN A 121 -0.72 43.74 -14.53
CA GLN A 121 0.71 43.99 -14.30
C GLN A 121 1.05 44.29 -12.84
N ALA A 122 0.04 44.46 -11.96
CA ALA A 122 0.20 44.43 -10.51
C ALA A 122 0.14 43.01 -9.92
N ASP A 123 -0.34 42.00 -10.64
CA ASP A 123 -0.33 40.60 -10.22
C ASP A 123 1.03 39.95 -10.54
N LYS A 124 1.54 39.12 -9.62
CA LYS A 124 2.86 38.47 -9.73
C LYS A 124 3.01 37.64 -11.03
N LYS A 125 1.93 37.03 -11.55
CA LYS A 125 1.95 36.30 -12.83
C LYS A 125 1.99 37.25 -14.04
N GLY A 126 1.35 38.41 -13.96
CA GLY A 126 1.46 39.45 -14.99
C GLY A 126 2.87 40.04 -15.06
N ILE A 127 3.49 40.28 -13.90
CA ILE A 127 4.90 40.68 -13.77
C ILE A 127 5.83 39.60 -14.35
N LEU A 128 5.58 38.32 -14.08
CA LEU A 128 6.36 37.21 -14.65
C LEU A 128 6.22 37.15 -16.18
N ALA A 129 5.01 37.25 -16.73
CA ALA A 129 4.79 37.24 -18.19
C ALA A 129 5.54 38.41 -18.89
N ARG A 130 5.54 39.59 -18.26
CA ARG A 130 6.35 40.76 -18.67
C ARG A 130 7.85 40.47 -18.62
N ASN A 131 8.34 39.82 -17.57
CA ASN A 131 9.75 39.45 -17.42
C ASN A 131 10.19 38.41 -18.45
N ILE A 132 9.35 37.41 -18.74
CA ILE A 132 9.56 36.44 -19.82
C ILE A 132 9.70 37.17 -21.16
N MET A 133 8.84 38.16 -21.47
CA MET A 133 8.99 38.96 -22.69
C MET A 133 10.29 39.77 -22.74
N HIS A 134 10.76 40.31 -21.62
CA HIS A 134 12.08 40.95 -21.56
C HIS A 134 13.22 39.95 -21.82
N TRP A 135 13.19 38.78 -21.20
CA TRP A 135 14.21 37.75 -21.39
C TRP A 135 14.21 37.17 -22.81
N MET A 136 13.03 36.95 -23.41
CA MET A 136 12.92 36.49 -24.79
C MET A 136 13.45 37.51 -25.79
N THR A 137 13.19 38.79 -25.58
CA THR A 137 13.55 39.84 -26.54
C THR A 137 14.93 40.47 -26.32
N GLU A 138 15.67 40.03 -25.30
CA GLU A 138 17.04 40.49 -25.05
C GLU A 138 17.97 40.08 -26.21
N GLY A 139 18.82 41.02 -26.64
CA GLY A 139 19.72 40.85 -27.79
C GLY A 139 19.07 40.92 -29.16
N LEU A 140 17.74 41.12 -29.25
CA LEU A 140 17.07 41.39 -30.53
C LEU A 140 17.25 42.87 -30.95
N SER A 141 17.07 43.16 -32.23
CA SER A 141 17.10 44.53 -32.78
C SER A 141 16.01 45.47 -32.22
N LYS A 142 14.97 44.88 -31.62
CA LYS A 142 13.94 45.57 -30.85
C LYS A 142 13.60 44.73 -29.63
N THR A 143 13.81 45.29 -28.44
CA THR A 143 13.47 44.64 -27.18
C THR A 143 12.04 44.98 -26.74
N TYR A 144 11.48 44.21 -25.83
CA TYR A 144 10.19 44.52 -25.20
C TYR A 144 10.25 45.82 -24.38
N ALA A 145 11.43 46.22 -23.89
CA ALA A 145 11.61 47.52 -23.26
C ALA A 145 11.49 48.68 -24.27
N ASP A 146 12.04 48.52 -25.48
CA ASP A 146 11.87 49.51 -26.56
C ASP A 146 10.40 49.64 -26.96
N ALA A 147 9.70 48.50 -27.05
CA ALA A 147 8.27 48.46 -27.37
C ALA A 147 7.40 49.15 -26.32
N LEU A 148 7.66 48.91 -25.02
CA LEU A 148 6.99 49.60 -23.90
C LEU A 148 7.27 51.11 -23.89
N ASN A 149 8.45 51.54 -24.36
CA ASN A 149 8.80 52.95 -24.55
C ASN A 149 8.23 53.56 -25.85
N GLY A 150 7.33 52.85 -26.55
CA GLY A 150 6.65 53.34 -27.75
C GLY A 150 7.40 53.13 -29.07
N ASN A 151 8.53 52.41 -29.09
CA ASN A 151 9.31 52.13 -30.31
C ASN A 151 8.69 50.99 -31.16
N GLY A 152 7.40 51.07 -31.42
CA GLY A 152 6.57 50.04 -32.06
C GLY A 152 6.28 48.83 -31.16
N SER A 153 6.00 47.68 -31.77
CA SER A 153 5.59 46.45 -31.08
C SER A 153 6.54 45.27 -31.32
N ILE A 154 6.41 44.24 -30.49
CA ILE A 154 6.99 42.89 -30.69
C ILE A 154 5.95 42.01 -31.40
N SER A 155 6.36 41.22 -32.39
CA SER A 155 5.45 40.26 -33.06
C SER A 155 5.57 38.87 -32.42
N LEU A 156 4.43 38.27 -32.07
CA LEU A 156 4.30 36.95 -31.48
C LEU A 156 3.44 36.06 -32.39
N ILE A 157 3.95 34.88 -32.78
CA ILE A 157 3.24 33.91 -33.63
C ILE A 157 2.70 32.72 -32.81
N THR A 158 1.47 32.28 -33.08
CA THR A 158 0.83 31.19 -32.34
C THR A 158 -0.25 30.45 -33.13
N LYS A 159 -0.50 29.17 -32.79
CA LYS A 159 -1.69 28.38 -33.19
C LYS A 159 -2.87 28.52 -32.23
N THR A 160 -2.69 29.17 -31.07
CA THR A 160 -3.72 29.37 -30.05
C THR A 160 -4.78 30.38 -30.52
N GLU A 161 -5.97 29.89 -30.89
CA GLU A 161 -7.07 30.73 -31.39
C GLU A 161 -7.58 31.74 -30.36
N ASP A 162 -7.57 31.39 -29.07
CA ASP A 162 -8.06 32.20 -27.94
C ASP A 162 -6.95 33.04 -27.26
N PHE A 163 -5.75 33.14 -27.84
CA PHE A 163 -4.70 33.99 -27.29
C PHE A 163 -5.06 35.49 -27.44
N GLU A 164 -5.07 36.21 -26.32
CA GLU A 164 -5.46 37.62 -26.21
C GLU A 164 -4.33 38.51 -25.70
N VAL A 165 -4.34 39.77 -26.13
CA VAL A 165 -3.42 40.83 -25.69
C VAL A 165 -4.25 42.08 -25.36
N PRO A 166 -4.15 42.64 -24.13
CA PRO A 166 -4.88 43.84 -23.76
C PRO A 166 -4.51 45.07 -24.57
N VAL A 167 -5.46 45.99 -24.68
CA VAL A 167 -5.23 47.33 -25.22
C VAL A 167 -4.11 48.02 -24.42
N GLY A 168 -3.06 48.45 -25.13
CA GLY A 168 -1.90 49.13 -24.54
C GLY A 168 -0.67 48.24 -24.30
N VAL A 169 -0.80 46.92 -24.39
CA VAL A 169 0.36 46.01 -24.39
C VAL A 169 0.96 45.98 -25.81
N PRO A 170 2.27 46.29 -26.01
CA PRO A 170 2.85 46.50 -27.34
C PRO A 170 3.29 45.17 -28.00
N VAL A 171 2.36 44.21 -28.07
CA VAL A 171 2.55 42.89 -28.70
C VAL A 171 1.51 42.71 -29.79
N ASN A 172 1.97 42.44 -31.02
CA ASN A 172 1.11 42.06 -32.14
C ASN A 172 1.06 40.53 -32.23
N VAL A 173 -0.13 39.95 -32.34
CA VAL A 173 -0.30 38.49 -32.44
C VAL A 173 -0.58 38.09 -33.89
N VAL A 174 0.22 37.17 -34.42
CA VAL A 174 0.03 36.51 -35.71
C VAL A 174 -0.50 35.11 -35.46
N LYS A 175 -1.79 34.91 -35.72
CA LYS A 175 -2.43 33.58 -35.59
C LYS A 175 -2.24 32.79 -36.89
N VAL A 176 -1.82 31.54 -36.78
CA VAL A 176 -1.58 30.61 -37.90
C VAL A 176 -2.33 29.30 -37.67
N ALA A 177 -2.72 28.63 -38.76
CA ALA A 177 -3.33 27.30 -38.69
C ALA A 177 -2.25 26.21 -38.63
N SER A 178 -1.09 26.45 -39.26
CA SER A 178 0.08 25.58 -39.18
C SER A 178 1.38 26.38 -39.04
N TRP A 179 2.37 25.77 -38.38
CA TRP A 179 3.74 26.30 -38.34
C TRP A 179 4.42 26.37 -39.73
N ALA A 180 3.85 25.71 -40.74
CA ALA A 180 4.28 25.79 -42.14
C ALA A 180 3.67 26.97 -42.93
N ASP A 181 2.76 27.75 -42.33
CA ASP A 181 2.04 28.83 -43.02
C ASP A 181 2.98 29.93 -43.55
N LYS A 182 2.56 30.52 -44.67
CA LYS A 182 3.33 31.50 -45.45
C LYS A 182 2.55 32.79 -45.65
N ASP A 183 3.26 33.91 -45.72
CA ASP A 183 2.67 35.19 -46.10
C ASP A 183 2.31 35.22 -47.61
N ALA A 184 1.66 36.30 -48.04
CA ALA A 184 1.24 36.50 -49.43
C ALA A 184 2.41 36.56 -50.44
N SER A 185 3.67 36.66 -50.00
CA SER A 185 4.86 36.57 -50.86
C SER A 185 5.39 35.13 -51.00
N GLY A 186 4.80 34.16 -50.31
CA GLY A 186 5.26 32.77 -50.25
C GLY A 186 6.42 32.54 -49.27
N SER A 187 6.77 33.54 -48.46
CA SER A 187 7.79 33.45 -47.42
C SER A 187 7.19 32.87 -46.13
N PRO A 188 7.92 32.05 -45.34
CA PRO A 188 7.42 31.53 -44.06
C PRO A 188 6.96 32.64 -43.10
N LEU A 189 5.90 32.37 -42.34
CA LEU A 189 5.49 33.20 -41.20
C LEU A 189 6.31 32.85 -39.95
N LEU A 190 6.71 31.59 -39.76
CA LEU A 190 7.63 31.16 -38.72
C LEU A 190 9.08 31.52 -39.13
N ASP A 191 9.42 32.80 -38.98
CA ASP A 191 10.70 33.42 -39.34
C ASP A 191 11.15 34.33 -38.18
N PRO A 192 12.32 34.09 -37.54
CA PRO A 192 12.79 34.90 -36.41
C PRO A 192 12.95 36.39 -36.73
N ALA A 193 13.17 36.76 -38.00
CA ALA A 193 13.31 38.17 -38.41
C ALA A 193 11.96 38.91 -38.50
N LYS A 194 10.85 38.18 -38.67
CA LYS A 194 9.49 38.73 -38.77
C LYS A 194 8.71 38.57 -37.48
N ASN A 195 8.70 37.34 -36.96
CA ASN A 195 7.98 36.91 -35.78
C ASN A 195 8.99 36.32 -34.79
N PRO A 196 9.70 37.17 -34.03
CA PRO A 196 10.81 36.74 -33.19
C PRO A 196 10.39 35.89 -31.99
N VAL A 197 9.12 35.92 -31.58
CA VAL A 197 8.59 35.11 -30.48
C VAL A 197 7.48 34.18 -31.00
N ALA A 198 7.54 32.90 -30.64
CA ALA A 198 6.51 31.91 -30.86
C ALA A 198 5.96 31.38 -29.52
N TYR A 199 4.67 31.07 -29.48
CA TYR A 199 3.98 30.53 -28.30
C TYR A 199 3.26 29.21 -28.63
N ILE A 200 3.37 28.24 -27.72
CA ILE A 200 2.69 26.93 -27.77
C ILE A 200 2.09 26.63 -26.40
N ASP A 201 0.87 26.14 -26.38
CA ASP A 201 0.16 25.63 -25.20
C ASP A 201 -0.35 24.20 -25.45
N TYR A 202 -1.59 23.88 -25.08
CA TYR A 202 -2.25 22.60 -25.30
C TYR A 202 -2.46 22.23 -26.79
N GLN A 203 -2.18 23.13 -27.73
CA GLN A 203 -2.24 22.87 -29.17
C GLN A 203 -1.24 21.78 -29.64
N TYR A 204 -1.72 20.83 -30.43
CA TYR A 204 -0.88 19.74 -30.94
C TYR A 204 0.16 20.21 -31.96
N VAL A 205 1.38 19.69 -31.82
CA VAL A 205 2.50 19.84 -32.75
C VAL A 205 2.71 18.51 -33.46
N SER A 206 2.65 18.51 -34.79
CA SER A 206 2.87 17.29 -35.58
C SER A 206 4.36 16.97 -35.80
N GLU A 207 4.68 15.77 -36.30
CA GLU A 207 6.06 15.42 -36.67
C GLU A 207 6.58 16.24 -37.86
N GLU A 208 5.70 16.70 -38.75
CA GLU A 208 6.04 17.58 -39.87
C GLU A 208 6.36 19.01 -39.40
N GLU A 209 5.67 19.49 -38.36
CA GLU A 209 5.90 20.81 -37.77
C GLU A 209 7.14 20.86 -36.87
N ARG A 210 7.51 19.74 -36.23
CA ARG A 210 8.62 19.67 -35.26
C ARG A 210 9.96 20.18 -35.84
N PRO A 211 10.45 19.74 -37.03
CA PRO A 211 11.68 20.28 -37.61
C PRO A 211 11.62 21.78 -37.94
N LEU A 212 10.44 22.33 -38.24
CA LEU A 212 10.28 23.76 -38.52
C LEU A 212 10.51 24.60 -37.27
N LEU A 213 9.91 24.19 -36.15
CA LEU A 213 10.12 24.81 -34.84
C LEU A 213 11.57 24.67 -34.35
N GLU A 214 12.19 23.50 -34.56
CA GLU A 214 13.59 23.27 -34.22
C GLU A 214 14.52 24.22 -35.00
N ALA A 215 14.32 24.31 -36.32
CA ALA A 215 15.08 25.21 -37.19
C ALA A 215 14.83 26.68 -36.87
N TYR A 216 13.60 27.06 -36.52
CA TYR A 216 13.23 28.41 -36.09
C TYR A 216 14.02 28.83 -34.84
N VAL A 217 13.99 28.02 -33.77
CA VAL A 217 14.75 28.30 -32.54
C VAL A 217 16.25 28.32 -32.84
N ARG A 218 16.79 27.30 -33.53
CA ARG A 218 18.21 27.18 -33.86
C ARG A 218 18.77 28.45 -34.55
N ASN A 219 17.95 29.10 -35.39
CA ASN A 219 18.30 30.30 -36.16
C ASN A 219 17.94 31.63 -35.47
N GLY A 220 17.61 31.63 -34.17
CA GLY A 220 17.42 32.84 -33.37
C GLY A 220 15.99 33.06 -32.89
N GLY A 221 15.05 32.20 -33.26
CA GLY A 221 13.68 32.22 -32.75
C GLY A 221 13.62 32.09 -31.24
N ARG A 222 12.55 32.65 -30.65
CA ARG A 222 12.28 32.60 -29.21
C ARG A 222 11.01 31.79 -29.01
N LEU A 223 11.04 30.75 -28.18
CA LEU A 223 9.90 29.85 -28.00
C LEU A 223 9.44 29.82 -26.54
N ILE A 224 8.16 30.10 -26.32
CA ILE A 224 7.47 29.93 -25.04
C ILE A 224 6.56 28.71 -25.16
N VAL A 225 6.64 27.78 -24.22
CA VAL A 225 5.78 26.60 -24.13
C VAL A 225 5.12 26.54 -22.75
N THR A 226 3.80 26.44 -22.69
CA THR A 226 3.04 26.40 -21.43
C THR A 226 2.12 25.18 -21.38
N ILE A 227 2.65 24.06 -20.90
CA ILE A 227 1.99 22.74 -20.98
C ILE A 227 2.17 21.97 -19.66
N LYS A 228 1.09 21.38 -19.18
CA LYS A 228 1.11 20.39 -18.08
C LYS A 228 1.46 19.01 -18.64
N GLY A 229 2.68 18.52 -18.41
CA GLY A 229 3.13 17.21 -18.92
C GLY A 229 2.22 16.04 -18.50
N TRP A 230 1.86 15.98 -17.21
CA TRP A 230 0.94 14.97 -16.68
C TRP A 230 -0.46 15.00 -17.31
N VAL A 231 -0.94 16.17 -17.77
CA VAL A 231 -2.23 16.28 -18.48
C VAL A 231 -2.17 15.59 -19.84
N LEU A 232 -1.02 15.64 -20.54
CA LEU A 232 -0.86 14.97 -21.84
C LEU A 232 -0.87 13.43 -21.72
N GLU A 233 -0.36 12.86 -20.63
CA GLU A 233 -0.45 11.41 -20.41
C GLU A 233 -1.83 10.97 -19.90
N GLN A 234 -2.43 11.74 -18.98
CA GLN A 234 -3.73 11.41 -18.40
C GLN A 234 -4.90 11.65 -19.37
N PHE A 235 -4.79 12.66 -20.24
CA PHE A 235 -5.81 13.03 -21.22
C PHE A 235 -5.19 13.02 -22.62
N ALA A 236 -5.08 11.84 -23.23
CA ALA A 236 -4.48 11.70 -24.55
C ALA A 236 -5.19 12.58 -25.61
N TYR A 237 -4.43 13.50 -26.22
CA TYR A 237 -4.88 14.34 -27.36
C TYR A 237 -4.47 13.76 -28.72
N VAL A 238 -3.92 12.55 -28.72
CA VAL A 238 -3.39 11.84 -29.89
C VAL A 238 -4.17 10.55 -30.17
N SER A 239 -4.29 10.18 -31.44
CA SER A 239 -4.78 8.86 -31.82
C SER A 239 -3.62 7.86 -31.79
N LEU A 240 -3.76 6.78 -31.02
CA LEU A 240 -2.69 5.80 -30.80
C LEU A 240 -2.85 4.63 -31.80
N PRO A 241 -1.85 4.37 -32.66
CA PRO A 241 -1.98 3.43 -33.79
C PRO A 241 -2.07 1.95 -33.37
N ASP A 242 -1.76 1.65 -32.12
CA ASP A 242 -1.79 0.32 -31.49
C ASP A 242 -3.06 0.07 -30.64
N GLY A 243 -3.95 1.06 -30.53
CA GLY A 243 -5.18 0.95 -29.75
C GLY A 243 -4.99 1.06 -28.23
N ARG A 244 -3.85 1.57 -27.74
CA ARG A 244 -3.69 1.93 -26.33
C ARG A 244 -4.72 2.96 -25.87
N GLU A 245 -5.14 2.88 -24.60
CA GLU A 245 -6.02 3.86 -23.96
C GLU A 245 -5.24 5.11 -23.46
N THR A 246 -3.92 4.99 -23.23
CA THR A 246 -3.07 6.06 -22.67
C THR A 246 -1.85 6.37 -23.54
N ALA A 247 -1.58 7.67 -23.69
CA ALA A 247 -0.40 8.19 -24.38
C ALA A 247 0.77 8.40 -23.40
N SER A 248 2.00 8.43 -23.89
CA SER A 248 3.17 8.88 -23.11
C SER A 248 3.95 9.98 -23.81
N LEU A 249 4.47 10.90 -22.99
CA LEU A 249 5.46 11.92 -23.36
C LEU A 249 6.66 11.31 -24.07
N ASN A 250 7.18 10.16 -23.61
CA ASN A 250 8.41 9.56 -24.14
C ASN A 250 8.31 9.03 -25.58
N SER A 251 7.10 8.73 -26.05
CA SER A 251 6.86 8.02 -27.32
C SER A 251 5.87 8.72 -28.24
N ASP A 252 4.80 9.31 -27.73
CA ASP A 252 3.65 9.70 -28.56
C ASP A 252 3.61 11.20 -28.92
N TYR A 253 4.35 12.06 -28.22
CA TYR A 253 4.25 13.52 -28.37
C TYR A 253 5.47 14.18 -29.07
N PRO A 254 5.31 14.74 -30.29
CA PRO A 254 6.40 15.42 -31.01
C PRO A 254 6.96 16.65 -30.27
N ILE A 255 6.11 17.35 -29.52
CA ILE A 255 6.53 18.48 -28.66
C ILE A 255 7.52 18.05 -27.57
N GLN A 256 7.37 16.85 -26.99
CA GLN A 256 8.31 16.36 -25.98
C GLN A 256 9.68 16.05 -26.61
N ARG A 257 9.71 15.44 -27.80
CA ARG A 257 10.95 15.25 -28.59
C ARG A 257 11.64 16.58 -28.90
N LEU A 258 10.85 17.60 -29.27
CA LEU A 258 11.35 18.95 -29.53
C LEU A 258 12.00 19.56 -28.28
N LEU A 259 11.32 19.51 -27.13
CA LEU A 259 11.84 20.03 -25.87
C LEU A 259 13.10 19.29 -25.42
N ASN A 260 13.13 17.96 -25.52
CA ASN A 260 14.30 17.16 -25.18
C ASN A 260 15.50 17.49 -26.08
N THR A 261 15.26 17.78 -27.37
CA THR A 261 16.28 18.31 -28.30
C THR A 261 16.84 19.65 -27.83
N PHE A 262 16.01 20.50 -27.22
CA PHE A 262 16.42 21.77 -26.60
C PHE A 262 16.99 21.62 -25.18
N GLY A 263 17.16 20.39 -24.67
CA GLY A 263 17.67 20.16 -23.32
C GLY A 263 16.66 20.39 -22.19
N LEU A 264 15.35 20.47 -22.50
CA LEU A 264 14.26 20.60 -21.53
C LEU A 264 13.33 19.37 -21.58
N SER A 265 12.54 19.15 -20.54
CA SER A 265 11.55 18.06 -20.51
C SER A 265 10.29 18.53 -19.80
N LEU A 266 9.11 18.25 -20.33
CA LEU A 266 7.93 18.16 -19.47
C LEU A 266 8.08 16.92 -18.57
N MET A 267 7.51 16.95 -17.37
CA MET A 267 7.44 15.78 -16.50
C MET A 267 6.01 15.23 -16.44
N ASN A 268 5.87 13.91 -16.35
CA ASN A 268 4.62 13.31 -15.87
C ASN A 268 4.58 13.35 -14.32
N SER A 269 4.50 14.56 -13.78
CA SER A 269 4.35 14.78 -12.34
C SER A 269 3.72 16.14 -12.04
N VAL A 270 3.04 16.26 -10.90
CA VAL A 270 2.59 17.54 -10.35
C VAL A 270 3.71 18.14 -9.49
N ALA A 271 4.04 19.40 -9.75
CA ALA A 271 4.94 20.20 -8.92
C ALA A 271 4.22 20.78 -7.70
N SER A 272 3.05 21.40 -7.88
CA SER A 272 2.25 21.90 -6.76
C SER A 272 0.77 22.03 -7.12
N SER A 273 -0.09 21.94 -6.10
CA SER A 273 -1.52 22.28 -6.16
C SER A 273 -1.90 23.33 -5.10
N GLN A 274 -0.94 23.84 -4.33
CA GLN A 274 -1.14 24.78 -3.23
C GLN A 274 -0.78 26.21 -3.63
N GLY A 275 -1.56 27.18 -3.15
CA GLY A 275 -1.27 28.61 -3.32
C GLY A 275 -0.06 29.04 -2.49
N GLY A 276 0.78 29.93 -3.05
CA GLY A 276 2.02 30.34 -2.40
C GLY A 276 2.92 31.20 -3.27
N THR A 277 4.16 31.39 -2.84
CA THR A 277 5.22 32.06 -3.62
C THR A 277 6.52 31.30 -3.38
N THR A 278 7.16 30.82 -4.44
CA THR A 278 8.45 30.11 -4.37
C THR A 278 9.59 31.10 -4.23
N PRO A 279 10.68 30.76 -3.50
CA PRO A 279 11.83 31.67 -3.38
C PRO A 279 12.53 31.95 -4.72
N ILE A 280 13.37 32.98 -4.72
CA ILE A 280 14.19 33.37 -5.87
C ILE A 280 15.33 32.35 -6.06
N LEU A 281 15.47 31.80 -7.26
CA LEU A 281 16.64 31.00 -7.65
C LEU A 281 17.78 31.90 -8.12
N THR A 282 19.00 31.56 -7.74
CA THR A 282 20.25 32.04 -8.35
C THR A 282 20.75 31.03 -9.37
N ALA A 283 21.76 31.40 -10.17
CA ALA A 283 22.41 30.46 -11.08
C ALA A 283 22.99 29.23 -10.36
N GLU A 284 23.53 29.42 -9.15
CA GLU A 284 24.02 28.33 -8.29
C GLU A 284 22.88 27.43 -7.79
N LEU A 285 21.81 28.01 -7.23
CA LEU A 285 20.66 27.25 -6.74
C LEU A 285 19.96 26.48 -7.87
N SER A 286 19.85 27.07 -9.06
CA SER A 286 19.27 26.43 -10.24
C SER A 286 20.04 25.18 -10.68
N ASN A 287 21.37 25.21 -10.62
CA ASN A 287 22.22 24.08 -10.98
C ASN A 287 21.99 22.84 -10.09
N HIS A 288 21.58 23.02 -8.84
CA HIS A 288 21.20 21.92 -7.95
C HIS A 288 19.91 21.19 -8.37
N TYR A 289 19.08 21.82 -9.20
CA TYR A 289 17.87 21.22 -9.78
C TYR A 289 18.09 20.68 -11.21
N HIS A 290 19.31 20.79 -11.77
CA HIS A 290 19.62 20.24 -13.10
C HIS A 290 19.68 18.71 -13.03
N THR A 291 18.98 18.01 -13.93
CA THR A 291 18.78 16.56 -13.82
C THR A 291 20.10 15.79 -13.75
N VAL A 292 21.14 16.16 -14.52
CA VAL A 292 22.45 15.47 -14.47
C VAL A 292 23.10 15.59 -13.08
N LYS A 293 22.93 16.75 -12.42
CA LYS A 293 23.40 16.97 -11.05
C LYS A 293 22.58 16.13 -10.07
N VAL A 294 21.26 16.16 -10.16
CA VAL A 294 20.35 15.36 -9.30
C VAL A 294 20.64 13.85 -9.44
N MET A 295 20.87 13.35 -10.66
CA MET A 295 21.27 11.95 -10.91
C MET A 295 22.56 11.57 -10.18
N THR A 296 23.56 12.46 -10.21
CA THR A 296 24.86 12.25 -9.56
C THR A 296 24.72 12.18 -8.04
N GLU A 297 23.97 13.11 -7.45
CA GLU A 297 23.70 13.12 -6.00
C GLU A 297 22.88 11.89 -5.57
N ALA A 298 21.87 11.50 -6.36
CA ALA A 298 21.03 10.34 -6.10
C ALA A 298 21.83 9.02 -6.07
N LYS A 299 22.71 8.80 -7.06
CA LYS A 299 23.62 7.65 -7.08
C LYS A 299 24.54 7.64 -5.85
N ALA A 300 25.07 8.80 -5.47
CA ALA A 300 25.98 8.91 -4.33
C ALA A 300 25.29 8.62 -2.98
N VAL A 301 24.05 9.10 -2.80
CA VAL A 301 23.20 8.83 -1.63
C VAL A 301 22.79 7.36 -1.58
N GLU A 302 22.30 6.79 -2.69
CA GLU A 302 21.87 5.39 -2.74
C GLU A 302 23.03 4.40 -2.49
N ALA A 303 24.24 4.74 -2.95
CA ALA A 303 25.46 3.98 -2.67
C ALA A 303 26.02 4.19 -1.24
N GLY A 304 25.41 5.04 -0.41
CA GLY A 304 25.89 5.38 0.93
C GLY A 304 27.20 6.19 0.95
N THR A 305 27.65 6.69 -0.20
CA THR A 305 28.92 7.44 -0.35
C THR A 305 28.80 8.93 0.00
N ARG A 306 27.57 9.43 0.15
CA ARG A 306 27.23 10.81 0.54
C ARG A 306 26.00 10.80 1.44
N SER A 307 26.01 11.56 2.53
CA SER A 307 24.77 11.79 3.30
C SER A 307 23.85 12.69 2.49
N ILE A 308 22.54 12.43 2.54
CA ILE A 308 21.55 13.35 1.96
C ILE A 308 21.59 14.74 2.62
N ASP A 309 22.00 14.82 3.89
CA ASP A 309 22.11 16.11 4.59
C ASP A 309 23.21 17.00 3.97
N ASP A 310 24.24 16.40 3.37
CA ASP A 310 25.30 17.10 2.61
C ASP A 310 24.87 17.49 1.19
N VAL A 311 23.78 16.92 0.67
CA VAL A 311 23.26 17.27 -0.66
C VAL A 311 22.62 18.65 -0.59
N GLN A 312 23.16 19.57 -1.40
CA GLN A 312 22.56 20.87 -1.67
C GLN A 312 21.40 20.68 -2.65
N ILE A 313 20.24 20.27 -2.17
CA ILE A 313 18.98 20.19 -2.94
C ILE A 313 17.81 20.55 -2.01
N GLY A 314 16.71 21.03 -2.57
CA GLY A 314 15.69 21.74 -1.78
C GLY A 314 16.16 23.14 -1.38
N PHE A 315 15.32 23.86 -0.62
CA PHE A 315 15.62 25.23 -0.18
C PHE A 315 16.30 25.24 1.20
N PRO A 316 16.94 26.36 1.61
CA PRO A 316 17.55 26.48 2.92
C PRO A 316 16.57 26.13 4.05
N GLY A 317 16.96 25.18 4.91
CA GLY A 317 16.12 24.62 5.97
C GLY A 317 15.38 23.33 5.62
N ALA A 318 15.47 22.84 4.38
CA ALA A 318 14.93 21.52 4.00
C ALA A 318 15.57 20.39 4.82
N ASP A 319 14.73 19.58 5.47
CA ASP A 319 15.17 18.40 6.21
C ASP A 319 15.50 17.21 5.30
N THR A 320 16.06 16.16 5.90
CA THR A 320 16.40 14.88 5.26
C THR A 320 15.26 14.33 4.39
N ALA A 321 14.00 14.40 4.84
CA ALA A 321 12.85 13.86 4.12
C ALA A 321 12.45 14.74 2.93
N MET A 322 12.45 16.06 3.10
CA MET A 322 12.24 17.04 2.01
C MET A 322 13.28 16.87 0.91
N LYS A 323 14.57 16.74 1.27
CA LYS A 323 15.67 16.54 0.33
C LYS A 323 15.51 15.24 -0.50
N LEU A 324 15.24 14.11 0.16
CA LEU A 324 14.98 12.84 -0.53
C LEU A 324 13.77 12.92 -1.46
N LYS A 325 12.69 13.58 -1.01
CA LYS A 325 11.47 13.76 -1.81
C LYS A 325 11.73 14.59 -3.06
N VAL A 326 12.43 15.72 -2.96
CA VAL A 326 12.76 16.57 -4.11
C VAL A 326 13.62 15.82 -5.12
N LEU A 327 14.64 15.12 -4.63
CA LEU A 327 15.59 14.35 -5.43
C LEU A 327 14.90 13.18 -6.16
N SER A 328 14.06 12.41 -5.47
CA SER A 328 13.31 11.29 -6.05
C SER A 328 12.23 11.75 -7.05
N ALA A 329 11.43 12.77 -6.70
CA ALA A 329 10.35 13.29 -7.54
C ALA A 329 10.88 13.91 -8.84
N THR A 330 11.99 14.66 -8.77
CA THR A 330 12.64 15.26 -9.94
C THR A 330 13.13 14.19 -10.92
N LEU A 331 13.76 13.11 -10.43
CA LEU A 331 14.24 12.03 -11.29
C LEU A 331 13.10 11.22 -11.89
N SER A 332 12.15 10.75 -11.08
CA SER A 332 11.03 9.90 -11.54
C SER A 332 10.17 10.60 -12.60
N GLY A 333 9.80 11.86 -12.35
CA GLY A 333 9.04 12.68 -13.29
C GLY A 333 9.80 13.02 -14.58
N THR A 334 11.13 13.06 -14.55
CA THR A 334 11.96 13.27 -15.75
C THR A 334 12.11 11.99 -16.56
N PHE A 335 12.53 10.89 -15.92
CA PHE A 335 12.94 9.66 -16.59
C PHE A 335 11.81 9.02 -17.40
N THR A 336 10.59 9.05 -16.89
CA THR A 336 9.38 8.56 -17.58
C THR A 336 9.06 9.34 -18.86
N ALA A 337 9.53 10.58 -18.99
CA ALA A 337 9.27 11.47 -20.13
C ALA A 337 10.44 11.57 -21.13
N LEU A 338 11.57 10.88 -20.89
CA LEU A 338 12.76 10.98 -21.77
C LEU A 338 12.55 10.28 -23.11
N THR A 339 12.70 11.05 -24.19
CA THR A 339 12.72 10.53 -25.56
C THR A 339 14.15 10.14 -25.99
N PRO A 340 14.35 9.30 -27.03
CA PRO A 340 15.68 8.88 -27.48
C PRO A 340 16.64 9.99 -27.95
N VAL A 341 16.13 11.21 -28.20
CA VAL A 341 16.96 12.38 -28.54
C VAL A 341 17.52 13.12 -27.31
N SER A 342 17.23 12.65 -26.11
CA SER A 342 17.69 13.26 -24.86
C SER A 342 19.16 12.92 -24.57
N SER A 343 19.94 13.91 -24.16
CA SER A 343 21.37 13.76 -23.78
C SER A 343 21.65 12.65 -22.75
N ILE A 344 20.70 12.40 -21.85
CA ILE A 344 20.80 11.41 -20.77
C ILE A 344 20.08 10.08 -21.07
N TYR A 345 19.51 9.90 -22.27
CA TYR A 345 18.68 8.72 -22.59
C TYR A 345 19.45 7.41 -22.45
N GLU A 346 20.61 7.27 -23.09
CA GLU A 346 21.40 6.03 -23.07
C GLU A 346 21.87 5.63 -21.67
N THR A 347 22.22 6.61 -20.82
CA THR A 347 22.58 6.37 -19.41
C THR A 347 21.40 5.79 -18.64
N VAL A 348 20.23 6.44 -18.72
CA VAL A 348 19.00 5.99 -18.04
C VAL A 348 18.55 4.64 -18.61
N HIS A 349 18.64 4.44 -19.93
CA HIS A 349 18.29 3.19 -20.59
C HIS A 349 19.19 2.04 -20.12
N THR A 350 20.50 2.25 -20.05
CA THR A 350 21.49 1.25 -19.60
C THR A 350 21.29 0.92 -18.12
N ASP A 351 21.21 1.93 -17.25
CA ASP A 351 21.04 1.71 -15.82
C ASP A 351 19.70 1.03 -15.49
N SER A 352 18.63 1.35 -16.24
CA SER A 352 17.31 0.70 -16.09
C SER A 352 17.35 -0.81 -16.39
N ALA A 353 18.24 -1.28 -17.26
CA ALA A 353 18.35 -2.70 -17.60
C ALA A 353 18.94 -3.56 -16.46
N ALA A 354 19.52 -2.93 -15.42
CA ALA A 354 20.04 -3.61 -14.24
C ALA A 354 18.97 -3.88 -13.15
N ILE A 355 17.74 -3.36 -13.30
CA ILE A 355 16.65 -3.54 -12.32
C ILE A 355 16.02 -4.94 -12.49
N GLN A 356 15.90 -5.68 -11.40
CA GLN A 356 15.45 -7.09 -11.39
C GLN A 356 14.27 -7.34 -10.43
N GLN A 357 13.68 -8.54 -10.45
CA GLN A 357 12.47 -8.90 -9.69
C GLN A 357 12.61 -8.61 -8.18
N ASP A 358 13.76 -8.94 -7.61
CA ASP A 358 14.17 -8.73 -6.21
C ASP A 358 14.26 -7.25 -5.80
N THR A 359 14.12 -6.32 -6.76
CA THR A 359 14.01 -4.89 -6.50
C THR A 359 12.67 -4.54 -5.87
N LEU A 360 11.59 -5.31 -6.13
CA LEU A 360 10.33 -5.13 -5.43
C LEU A 360 10.36 -5.86 -4.06
N PRO A 361 9.92 -5.23 -2.97
CA PRO A 361 9.28 -3.91 -2.93
C PRO A 361 10.28 -2.75 -2.74
N ILE A 362 10.37 -1.81 -3.69
CA ILE A 362 11.33 -0.68 -3.62
C ILE A 362 10.70 0.56 -2.97
N ASN A 363 11.41 1.17 -2.04
CA ASN A 363 11.07 2.48 -1.48
C ASN A 363 11.87 3.58 -2.23
N PRO A 364 11.22 4.46 -3.02
CA PRO A 364 11.92 5.50 -3.80
C PRO A 364 12.56 6.62 -2.96
N ILE A 365 12.27 6.70 -1.66
CA ILE A 365 12.94 7.62 -0.72
C ILE A 365 14.26 7.01 -0.25
N VAL A 366 14.32 5.69 -0.05
CA VAL A 366 15.53 4.96 0.38
C VAL A 366 16.47 4.66 -0.79
N LYS A 367 15.92 4.33 -1.97
CA LYS A 367 16.66 4.09 -3.21
C LYS A 367 16.20 5.07 -4.30
N PRO A 368 16.61 6.35 -4.22
CA PRO A 368 16.05 7.39 -5.09
C PRO A 368 16.51 7.34 -6.54
N TYR A 369 17.60 6.65 -6.85
CA TYR A 369 18.01 6.44 -8.24
C TYR A 369 17.31 5.22 -8.84
N SER A 370 17.42 4.05 -8.18
CA SER A 370 16.75 2.82 -8.65
C SER A 370 15.23 2.95 -8.65
N GLY A 371 14.66 3.68 -7.68
CA GLY A 371 13.23 3.96 -7.60
C GLY A 371 12.71 4.86 -8.72
N ALA A 372 13.55 5.73 -9.28
CA ALA A 372 13.23 6.53 -10.46
C ALA A 372 13.40 5.75 -11.78
N LEU A 373 14.33 4.78 -11.82
CA LEU A 373 14.50 3.89 -12.97
C LEU A 373 13.35 2.88 -13.11
N LEU A 374 12.81 2.37 -12.00
CA LEU A 374 11.80 1.31 -12.01
C LEU A 374 10.57 1.65 -12.90
N PRO A 375 9.94 2.85 -12.82
CA PRO A 375 8.87 3.24 -13.74
C PRO A 375 9.23 3.10 -15.23
N VAL A 376 10.47 3.42 -15.63
CA VAL A 376 10.95 3.29 -17.02
C VAL A 376 10.99 1.82 -17.47
N VAL A 377 11.43 0.94 -16.58
CA VAL A 377 11.48 -0.52 -16.84
C VAL A 377 10.07 -1.08 -17.01
N LEU A 378 9.17 -0.70 -16.10
CA LEU A 378 7.81 -1.20 -16.06
C LEU A 378 6.96 -0.68 -17.24
N ASP A 379 7.12 0.58 -17.62
CA ASP A 379 6.50 1.15 -18.83
C ASP A 379 7.00 0.44 -20.10
N ARG A 380 8.31 0.19 -20.23
CA ARG A 380 8.89 -0.56 -21.35
C ARG A 380 8.36 -1.98 -21.45
N ILE A 381 8.29 -2.71 -20.33
CA ILE A 381 7.73 -4.06 -20.27
C ILE A 381 6.25 -4.06 -20.67
N TYR A 382 5.48 -3.11 -20.15
CA TYR A 382 4.05 -3.02 -20.45
C TYR A 382 3.76 -2.67 -21.92
N ARG A 383 4.62 -1.84 -22.54
CA ARG A 383 4.53 -1.46 -23.96
C ARG A 383 5.09 -2.49 -24.95
N ASP A 384 5.80 -3.53 -24.49
CA ASP A 384 6.33 -4.57 -25.37
C ASP A 384 5.19 -5.26 -26.14
N PRO A 385 5.12 -5.13 -27.49
CA PRO A 385 4.05 -5.72 -28.27
C PRO A 385 4.04 -7.26 -28.18
N SER A 386 5.21 -7.90 -28.00
CA SER A 386 5.33 -9.34 -27.82
C SER A 386 4.72 -9.83 -26.51
N GLY A 387 4.62 -8.93 -25.52
CA GLY A 387 4.11 -9.24 -24.18
C GLY A 387 4.99 -10.21 -23.41
N THR A 388 6.32 -10.19 -23.61
CA THR A 388 7.27 -11.10 -22.93
C THR A 388 7.08 -11.08 -21.41
N LYS A 389 7.25 -12.24 -20.75
CA LYS A 389 7.05 -12.37 -19.30
C LYS A 389 7.88 -11.34 -18.54
N SER A 390 7.21 -10.53 -17.74
CA SER A 390 7.83 -9.57 -16.83
C SER A 390 8.58 -10.31 -15.71
N PRO A 391 9.80 -9.91 -15.32
CA PRO A 391 10.44 -10.44 -14.12
C PRO A 391 9.58 -10.21 -12.87
N PHE A 392 8.74 -9.18 -12.84
CA PHE A 392 7.88 -8.87 -11.68
C PHE A 392 6.59 -9.69 -11.61
N ALA A 393 6.24 -10.44 -12.66
CA ALA A 393 4.94 -11.14 -12.78
C ALA A 393 4.69 -12.16 -11.66
N ASP A 394 5.73 -12.87 -11.23
CA ASP A 394 5.61 -13.91 -10.21
C ASP A 394 5.45 -13.33 -8.79
N ALA A 395 5.82 -12.06 -8.58
CA ALA A 395 5.55 -11.34 -7.33
C ALA A 395 4.10 -10.82 -7.30
N PHE A 396 3.63 -10.21 -8.40
CA PHE A 396 2.24 -9.83 -8.58
C PHE A 396 1.90 -9.72 -10.07
N PRO A 397 0.74 -10.24 -10.55
CA PRO A 397 -0.35 -10.89 -9.81
C PRO A 397 -0.06 -12.33 -9.35
N GLY A 398 1.14 -12.87 -9.57
CA GLY A 398 1.58 -14.13 -8.97
C GLY A 398 1.87 -15.23 -9.99
N LYS A 399 2.64 -16.23 -9.58
CA LYS A 399 3.08 -17.34 -10.44
C LYS A 399 1.96 -18.36 -10.71
N VAL A 400 1.82 -18.78 -11.97
CA VAL A 400 1.14 -20.03 -12.37
C VAL A 400 2.16 -21.18 -12.32
N PRO A 401 1.86 -22.34 -11.72
CA PRO A 401 2.73 -23.53 -11.75
C PRO A 401 3.13 -23.92 -13.18
N ASP A 402 4.39 -24.33 -13.37
CA ASP A 402 4.93 -24.61 -14.71
C ASP A 402 4.33 -25.88 -15.36
N ASP A 403 3.70 -26.74 -14.56
CA ASP A 403 2.96 -27.95 -14.93
C ASP A 403 1.44 -27.74 -15.06
N ALA A 404 0.95 -26.51 -14.89
CA ALA A 404 -0.48 -26.19 -14.92
C ALA A 404 -1.16 -26.60 -16.25
N PRO A 405 -2.25 -27.40 -16.22
CA PRO A 405 -2.92 -27.86 -17.44
C PRO A 405 -3.47 -26.71 -18.30
N VAL A 406 -3.03 -26.67 -19.56
CA VAL A 406 -3.48 -25.68 -20.55
C VAL A 406 -4.85 -26.06 -21.10
N VAL A 407 -5.78 -25.12 -21.04
CA VAL A 407 -7.14 -25.19 -21.57
C VAL A 407 -7.15 -24.70 -23.02
N ASN A 408 -7.78 -25.48 -23.91
CA ASN A 408 -7.94 -25.15 -25.32
C ASN A 408 -9.41 -25.28 -25.75
N GLY A 409 -9.91 -24.32 -26.53
CA GLY A 409 -11.26 -24.32 -27.09
C GLY A 409 -12.40 -24.09 -26.08
N LYS A 410 -12.13 -23.53 -24.89
CA LYS A 410 -13.18 -23.25 -23.90
C LYS A 410 -14.16 -22.23 -24.49
N THR A 411 -15.42 -22.64 -24.62
CA THR A 411 -16.46 -21.79 -25.21
C THR A 411 -17.05 -20.88 -24.13
N ILE A 412 -17.13 -19.59 -24.43
CA ILE A 412 -17.70 -18.54 -23.58
C ILE A 412 -18.92 -17.98 -24.31
N GLU A 413 -20.10 -18.07 -23.71
CA GLU A 413 -21.29 -17.36 -24.20
C GLU A 413 -21.17 -15.87 -23.85
N VAL A 414 -21.47 -15.02 -24.83
CA VAL A 414 -21.48 -13.56 -24.70
C VAL A 414 -22.87 -13.07 -25.05
N ASP A 415 -23.56 -12.51 -24.06
CA ASP A 415 -24.89 -11.92 -24.19
C ASP A 415 -24.79 -10.39 -24.27
N TYR A 416 -25.33 -9.81 -25.35
CA TYR A 416 -25.36 -8.37 -25.59
C TYR A 416 -26.65 -7.72 -25.04
N ASN A 417 -27.56 -8.50 -24.44
CA ASN A 417 -28.79 -8.01 -23.85
C ASN A 417 -28.59 -7.44 -22.43
N TYR A 418 -28.07 -6.21 -22.35
CA TYR A 418 -27.90 -5.47 -21.10
C TYR A 418 -28.26 -3.99 -21.24
N SER A 419 -28.43 -3.28 -20.12
CA SER A 419 -28.65 -1.82 -20.08
C SER A 419 -27.39 -1.09 -19.62
N THR A 420 -27.22 0.17 -20.03
CA THR A 420 -26.18 1.07 -19.50
C THR A 420 -26.57 1.72 -18.16
N PHE A 421 -27.84 1.58 -17.76
CA PHE A 421 -28.41 2.10 -16.51
C PHE A 421 -28.30 3.62 -16.30
N ASP A 422 -28.08 4.41 -17.36
CA ASP A 422 -27.94 5.87 -17.25
C ASP A 422 -29.15 6.54 -16.58
N TYR A 423 -30.35 5.97 -16.78
CA TYR A 423 -31.61 6.38 -16.13
C TYR A 423 -31.55 6.35 -14.59
N LEU A 424 -30.65 5.57 -13.99
CA LEU A 424 -30.51 5.46 -12.53
C LEU A 424 -29.80 6.66 -11.90
N ARG A 425 -29.01 7.44 -12.65
CA ARG A 425 -28.19 8.56 -12.09
C ARG A 425 -27.20 8.13 -11.00
N MET A 426 -26.72 6.89 -11.10
CA MET A 426 -25.71 6.30 -10.23
C MET A 426 -24.31 6.85 -10.51
N GLY A 427 -23.43 6.73 -9.52
CA GLY A 427 -22.00 7.07 -9.58
C GLY A 427 -21.32 6.26 -10.67
N TYR A 428 -21.12 4.96 -10.43
CA TYR A 428 -20.63 4.00 -11.42
C TYR A 428 -21.59 2.78 -11.51
N PRO A 429 -22.54 2.76 -12.47
CA PRO A 429 -23.40 1.59 -12.65
C PRO A 429 -22.57 0.37 -13.10
N PRO A 430 -22.98 -0.86 -12.75
CA PRO A 430 -22.25 -2.07 -13.10
C PRO A 430 -22.21 -2.30 -14.62
N GLN A 431 -21.09 -2.82 -15.12
CA GLN A 431 -20.85 -3.07 -16.55
C GLN A 431 -20.90 -4.57 -16.90
N ASN A 432 -20.91 -4.90 -18.19
CA ASN A 432 -21.05 -6.29 -18.66
C ASN A 432 -19.69 -6.97 -18.88
N TRP A 433 -18.91 -7.14 -17.81
CA TRP A 433 -17.67 -7.94 -17.86
C TRP A 433 -17.98 -9.42 -17.63
N ILE A 434 -17.75 -10.25 -18.64
CA ILE A 434 -18.01 -11.69 -18.56
C ILE A 434 -16.77 -12.42 -18.04
N SER A 435 -16.88 -12.95 -16.83
CA SER A 435 -15.90 -13.84 -16.21
C SER A 435 -15.81 -15.17 -16.96
N THR A 436 -14.59 -15.59 -17.32
CA THR A 436 -14.37 -16.81 -18.11
C THR A 436 -13.95 -18.02 -17.27
N GLY A 437 -13.61 -17.83 -15.99
CA GLY A 437 -12.95 -18.85 -15.16
C GLY A 437 -11.63 -19.34 -15.77
N LEU A 438 -10.90 -18.47 -16.47
CA LEU A 438 -9.59 -18.72 -17.05
C LEU A 438 -8.60 -17.65 -16.61
N TYR A 439 -7.33 -18.03 -16.57
CA TYR A 439 -6.19 -17.16 -16.30
C TYR A 439 -5.15 -17.32 -17.41
N ALA A 440 -4.67 -16.23 -17.98
CA ALA A 440 -3.58 -16.24 -18.95
C ALA A 440 -2.23 -16.24 -18.20
N PRO A 441 -1.36 -17.26 -18.37
CA PRO A 441 -0.06 -17.27 -17.74
C PRO A 441 0.83 -16.11 -18.22
N ALA A 442 1.68 -15.60 -17.32
CA ALA A 442 2.53 -14.45 -17.58
C ALA A 442 3.43 -14.66 -18.82
N GLY A 443 3.31 -13.74 -19.78
CA GLY A 443 4.03 -13.77 -21.06
C GLY A 443 3.72 -14.93 -21.99
N LYS A 444 2.59 -15.62 -21.81
CA LYS A 444 2.09 -16.61 -22.76
C LYS A 444 0.98 -16.00 -23.62
N GLU A 445 1.01 -16.32 -24.91
CA GLU A 445 -0.05 -15.94 -25.85
C GLU A 445 -1.29 -16.81 -25.61
N ILE A 446 -2.44 -16.17 -25.42
CA ILE A 446 -3.75 -16.81 -25.55
C ILE A 446 -4.38 -16.42 -26.88
N THR A 447 -5.26 -17.28 -27.38
CA THR A 447 -6.07 -17.02 -28.58
C THR A 447 -7.54 -16.87 -28.22
N VAL A 448 -8.22 -15.94 -28.89
CA VAL A 448 -9.68 -15.75 -28.82
C VAL A 448 -10.24 -15.85 -30.23
N GLU A 449 -10.95 -16.95 -30.50
CA GLU A 449 -11.73 -17.13 -31.73
C GLU A 449 -13.08 -16.44 -31.60
N VAL A 450 -13.38 -15.54 -32.52
CA VAL A 450 -14.60 -14.73 -32.54
C VAL A 450 -15.41 -15.02 -33.81
N PRO A 451 -16.74 -15.25 -33.72
CA PRO A 451 -17.58 -15.52 -34.89
C PRO A 451 -17.57 -14.42 -35.95
N ALA A 452 -17.94 -14.81 -37.18
CA ALA A 452 -18.17 -13.87 -38.27
C ALA A 452 -19.32 -12.92 -37.94
N GLY A 453 -19.15 -11.62 -38.23
CA GLY A 453 -20.17 -10.59 -38.01
C GLY A 453 -20.20 -9.98 -36.60
N THR A 454 -19.40 -10.49 -35.65
CA THR A 454 -19.29 -9.89 -34.30
C THR A 454 -18.55 -8.54 -34.34
N ALA A 455 -19.03 -7.58 -33.55
CA ALA A 455 -18.43 -6.26 -33.33
C ALA A 455 -18.61 -5.83 -31.87
N ASN A 456 -18.00 -4.71 -31.47
CA ASN A 456 -18.10 -4.13 -30.13
C ASN A 456 -17.75 -5.14 -29.02
N LEU A 457 -16.59 -5.80 -29.13
CA LEU A 457 -16.16 -6.85 -28.22
C LEU A 457 -14.68 -6.67 -27.88
N GLU A 458 -14.34 -6.74 -26.60
CA GLU A 458 -12.96 -6.68 -26.10
C GLU A 458 -12.60 -7.96 -25.33
N VAL A 459 -11.30 -8.27 -25.31
CA VAL A 459 -10.69 -9.15 -24.31
C VAL A 459 -9.86 -8.30 -23.36
N GLN A 460 -9.93 -8.61 -22.06
CA GLN A 460 -9.04 -8.06 -21.04
C GLN A 460 -8.34 -9.20 -20.29
N ILE A 461 -7.05 -9.03 -20.01
CA ILE A 461 -6.26 -9.91 -19.15
C ILE A 461 -5.81 -9.10 -17.94
N GLY A 462 -6.29 -9.47 -16.75
CA GLY A 462 -6.13 -8.74 -15.49
C GLY A 462 -7.46 -8.18 -14.99
N ALA A 463 -7.72 -8.31 -13.69
CA ALA A 463 -8.95 -7.81 -13.05
C ALA A 463 -8.83 -6.34 -12.60
N HIS A 464 -7.62 -5.94 -12.23
CA HIS A 464 -7.27 -4.64 -11.67
C HIS A 464 -7.39 -3.52 -12.70
N THR A 465 -7.91 -2.35 -12.32
CA THR A 465 -7.99 -1.16 -13.18
C THR A 465 -7.03 -0.05 -12.80
N ASP A 466 -6.38 -0.16 -11.64
CA ASP A 466 -5.60 0.92 -11.08
C ASP A 466 -4.25 1.09 -11.77
N SER A 467 -3.96 2.34 -12.12
CA SER A 467 -2.65 2.80 -12.59
C SER A 467 -1.90 3.46 -11.44
N LEU A 468 -0.80 2.84 -10.99
CA LEU A 468 0.03 3.44 -9.95
C LEU A 468 1.05 4.46 -10.49
N SER A 469 1.15 4.63 -11.81
CA SER A 469 2.23 5.39 -12.49
C SER A 469 2.42 6.82 -11.97
N ASN A 470 1.34 7.45 -11.50
CA ASN A 470 1.32 8.87 -11.14
C ASN A 470 1.14 9.09 -9.62
N LEU A 471 1.24 8.04 -8.80
CA LEU A 471 0.96 8.10 -7.37
C LEU A 471 2.24 8.33 -6.54
N PRO A 472 2.18 9.12 -5.45
CA PRO A 472 3.31 9.35 -4.54
C PRO A 472 3.48 8.16 -3.57
N LEU A 473 3.63 6.94 -4.12
CA LEU A 473 3.76 5.73 -3.32
C LEU A 473 5.01 5.76 -2.44
N GLN A 474 4.84 5.43 -1.15
CA GLN A 474 5.96 5.26 -0.23
C GLN A 474 6.81 4.04 -0.59
N GLN A 475 6.20 3.04 -1.23
CA GLN A 475 6.86 1.84 -1.70
C GLN A 475 6.12 1.29 -2.92
N TRP A 476 6.85 0.78 -3.89
CA TRP A 476 6.29 0.02 -5.01
C TRP A 476 6.31 -1.46 -4.63
N VAL A 477 5.14 -2.07 -4.47
CA VAL A 477 5.00 -3.52 -4.17
C VAL A 477 4.62 -4.35 -5.41
N ARG A 478 4.09 -3.71 -6.44
CA ARG A 478 3.76 -4.31 -7.76
C ARG A 478 4.08 -3.34 -8.90
N ALA A 479 3.93 -3.80 -10.14
CA ALA A 479 4.00 -2.93 -11.32
C ALA A 479 2.78 -1.98 -11.40
N PRO A 480 2.91 -0.75 -11.96
CA PRO A 480 1.81 0.23 -12.01
C PRO A 480 0.64 -0.23 -12.85
N LEU A 481 0.93 -0.88 -13.98
CA LEU A 481 -0.04 -1.36 -14.96
C LEU A 481 0.23 -2.84 -15.21
N ILE A 482 -0.78 -3.66 -14.91
CA ILE A 482 -0.72 -5.13 -14.99
C ILE A 482 -1.87 -5.72 -15.81
N THR A 483 -2.76 -4.88 -16.33
CA THR A 483 -3.96 -5.28 -17.08
C THR A 483 -3.82 -4.84 -18.52
N ARG A 484 -4.03 -5.76 -19.47
CA ARG A 484 -3.96 -5.48 -20.92
C ARG A 484 -5.31 -5.74 -21.57
N LYS A 485 -5.81 -4.78 -22.36
CA LYS A 485 -7.03 -4.90 -23.17
C LYS A 485 -6.70 -5.02 -24.67
N MET A 486 -7.63 -5.57 -25.44
CA MET A 486 -7.60 -5.56 -26.91
C MET A 486 -9.01 -5.65 -27.50
N GLN A 487 -9.31 -4.78 -28.47
CA GLN A 487 -10.49 -4.88 -29.33
C GLN A 487 -10.41 -6.12 -30.22
N LEU A 488 -11.41 -6.98 -30.11
CA LEU A 488 -11.51 -8.23 -30.84
C LEU A 488 -12.17 -8.04 -32.21
N LYS A 489 -11.65 -8.74 -33.21
CA LYS A 489 -12.18 -8.79 -34.58
C LYS A 489 -12.66 -10.21 -34.90
N PRO A 490 -13.61 -10.39 -35.82
CA PRO A 490 -13.97 -11.72 -36.33
C PRO A 490 -12.75 -12.53 -36.78
N GLY A 491 -12.70 -13.81 -36.43
CA GLY A 491 -11.56 -14.71 -36.64
C GLY A 491 -10.72 -14.91 -35.38
N THR A 492 -9.46 -15.32 -35.56
CA THR A 492 -8.52 -15.61 -34.45
C THR A 492 -7.76 -14.36 -34.03
N ASN A 493 -7.92 -13.96 -32.77
CA ASN A 493 -7.19 -12.86 -32.15
C ASN A 493 -6.13 -13.45 -31.20
N LYS A 494 -4.98 -12.78 -31.07
CA LYS A 494 -3.83 -13.22 -30.26
C LYS A 494 -3.46 -12.11 -29.27
N ILE A 495 -3.26 -12.46 -28.01
CA ILE A 495 -2.86 -11.52 -26.95
C ILE A 495 -2.01 -12.21 -25.90
N ALA A 496 -0.95 -11.54 -25.44
CA ALA A 496 -0.15 -11.93 -24.27
C ALA A 496 -0.11 -10.74 -23.29
N ASN A 497 -0.09 -11.02 -21.98
CA ASN A 497 0.14 -10.01 -20.95
C ASN A 497 1.47 -10.35 -20.23
N PRO A 498 2.46 -9.43 -20.17
CA PRO A 498 3.71 -9.64 -19.44
C PRO A 498 3.54 -10.14 -18.00
N TYR A 499 2.46 -9.74 -17.33
CA TYR A 499 2.15 -10.07 -15.94
C TYR A 499 1.18 -11.25 -15.78
N GLY A 500 0.48 -11.64 -16.85
CA GLY A 500 -0.63 -12.59 -16.78
C GLY A 500 -1.88 -11.98 -16.13
N GLY A 501 -2.90 -12.79 -15.89
CA GLY A 501 -4.13 -12.34 -15.21
C GLY A 501 -5.38 -13.15 -15.58
N LEU A 502 -6.46 -12.93 -14.82
CA LEU A 502 -7.79 -13.44 -15.17
C LEU A 502 -8.25 -12.89 -16.52
N VAL A 503 -8.93 -13.72 -17.31
CA VAL A 503 -9.38 -13.38 -18.67
C VAL A 503 -10.86 -13.00 -18.65
N TYR A 504 -11.17 -11.86 -19.24
CA TYR A 504 -12.53 -11.33 -19.39
C TYR A 504 -12.88 -11.11 -20.85
N ILE A 505 -14.15 -11.33 -21.18
CA ILE A 505 -14.73 -10.92 -22.47
C ILE A 505 -15.76 -9.82 -22.18
N ILE A 506 -15.68 -8.71 -22.90
CA ILE A 506 -16.43 -7.49 -22.59
C ILE A 506 -17.15 -7.00 -23.87
N PRO A 507 -18.46 -7.21 -24.04
CA PRO A 507 -19.25 -6.47 -25.02
C PRO A 507 -19.25 -4.98 -24.63
N THR A 508 -18.80 -4.12 -25.54
CA THR A 508 -18.61 -2.68 -25.28
C THR A 508 -19.82 -1.83 -25.64
N LYS A 509 -20.83 -2.43 -26.29
CA LYS A 509 -22.10 -1.78 -26.63
C LYS A 509 -23.24 -2.81 -26.55
N PRO A 510 -24.40 -2.49 -25.93
CA PRO A 510 -25.54 -3.39 -25.90
C PRO A 510 -26.19 -3.55 -27.28
N ASP A 511 -26.66 -4.76 -27.55
CA ASP A 511 -27.37 -5.17 -28.77
C ASP A 511 -28.41 -6.26 -28.40
N PRO A 512 -29.60 -5.85 -27.92
CA PRO A 512 -30.58 -6.77 -27.35
C PRO A 512 -31.01 -7.89 -28.30
N GLY A 513 -30.88 -9.14 -27.84
CA GLY A 513 -31.20 -10.34 -28.61
C GLY A 513 -30.00 -10.95 -29.36
N VAL A 514 -28.83 -10.31 -29.35
CA VAL A 514 -27.59 -10.89 -29.88
C VAL A 514 -26.88 -11.71 -28.79
N LYS A 515 -26.63 -12.98 -29.10
CA LYS A 515 -25.74 -13.87 -28.34
C LYS A 515 -24.69 -14.46 -29.28
N ILE A 516 -23.42 -14.48 -28.85
CA ILE A 516 -22.32 -15.12 -29.60
C ILE A 516 -21.55 -16.09 -28.71
N GLN A 517 -20.78 -16.99 -29.33
CA GLN A 517 -19.90 -17.93 -28.65
C GLN A 517 -18.46 -17.66 -29.07
N ALA A 518 -17.66 -17.09 -28.17
CA ALA A 518 -16.21 -16.95 -28.35
C ALA A 518 -15.51 -18.22 -27.82
N LYS A 519 -14.34 -18.57 -28.37
CA LYS A 519 -13.53 -19.68 -27.83
C LYS A 519 -12.15 -19.21 -27.42
N ILE A 520 -11.70 -19.66 -26.25
CA ILE A 520 -10.40 -19.27 -25.68
C ILE A 520 -9.48 -20.49 -25.57
N SER A 521 -8.23 -20.32 -26.01
CA SER A 521 -7.18 -21.35 -25.92
C SER A 521 -5.85 -20.78 -25.45
N GLY A 522 -5.02 -21.59 -24.77
CA GLY A 522 -3.71 -21.20 -24.25
C GLY A 522 -3.70 -20.70 -22.80
N ALA A 523 -4.87 -20.60 -22.16
CA ALA A 523 -5.03 -20.21 -20.76
C ALA A 523 -5.00 -21.42 -19.81
N VAL A 524 -4.97 -21.20 -18.49
CA VAL A 524 -5.19 -22.24 -17.46
C VAL A 524 -6.52 -22.00 -16.74
N ASN A 525 -7.07 -23.04 -16.09
CA ASN A 525 -8.26 -22.87 -15.25
C ASN A 525 -7.96 -22.00 -14.02
N ALA A 526 -8.90 -21.11 -13.70
CA ALA A 526 -8.94 -20.38 -12.43
C ALA A 526 -10.09 -20.89 -11.56
N PRO A 527 -9.97 -20.89 -10.22
CA PRO A 527 -11.09 -21.14 -9.33
C PRO A 527 -12.22 -20.14 -9.62
N TYR A 528 -13.36 -20.64 -10.09
CA TYR A 528 -14.52 -19.81 -10.39
C TYR A 528 -15.76 -20.49 -9.82
N TYR A 529 -16.41 -19.82 -8.86
CA TYR A 529 -17.63 -20.28 -8.23
C TYR A 529 -18.79 -19.37 -8.63
N ILE A 530 -19.92 -19.97 -8.99
CA ILE A 530 -21.18 -19.28 -9.30
C ILE A 530 -22.26 -19.84 -8.37
N MET A 531 -22.81 -18.97 -7.52
CA MET A 531 -23.86 -19.30 -6.55
C MET A 531 -25.05 -20.01 -7.23
N GLY A 532 -25.46 -21.14 -6.70
CA GLY A 532 -26.56 -21.95 -7.24
C GLY A 532 -26.30 -22.65 -8.59
N GLN A 533 -25.13 -22.48 -9.22
CA GLN A 533 -24.78 -23.18 -10.47
C GLN A 533 -23.56 -24.10 -10.32
N THR A 534 -22.57 -23.73 -9.50
CA THR A 534 -21.39 -24.56 -9.25
C THR A 534 -21.73 -25.66 -8.26
N ASN A 535 -21.38 -26.91 -8.58
CA ASN A 535 -21.56 -28.03 -7.66
C ASN A 535 -20.60 -27.90 -6.46
N LEU A 536 -21.13 -28.08 -5.25
CA LEU A 536 -20.38 -27.85 -4.01
C LEU A 536 -19.28 -28.90 -3.76
N ASP A 537 -19.47 -30.14 -4.21
CA ASP A 537 -18.46 -31.19 -4.08
C ASP A 537 -17.35 -31.00 -5.13
N ASP A 538 -17.69 -30.61 -6.37
CA ASP A 538 -16.70 -30.21 -7.37
C ASP A 538 -15.90 -28.99 -6.90
N TRP A 539 -16.56 -28.03 -6.23
CA TRP A 539 -15.89 -26.88 -5.63
C TRP A 539 -14.85 -27.30 -4.60
N LYS A 540 -15.26 -28.10 -3.59
CA LYS A 540 -14.40 -28.53 -2.48
C LYS A 540 -13.22 -29.39 -2.92
N ASN A 541 -13.46 -30.30 -3.86
CA ASN A 541 -12.48 -31.32 -4.24
C ASN A 541 -11.59 -30.87 -5.41
N THR A 542 -12.12 -30.05 -6.33
CA THR A 542 -11.46 -29.76 -7.62
C THR A 542 -11.28 -28.25 -7.86
N ILE A 543 -12.37 -27.48 -7.97
CA ILE A 543 -12.35 -26.14 -8.59
C ILE A 543 -11.56 -25.14 -7.73
N ARG A 544 -11.69 -25.17 -6.39
CA ARG A 544 -10.94 -24.25 -5.50
C ARG A 544 -9.41 -24.48 -5.51
N ASN A 545 -8.98 -25.62 -6.05
CA ASN A 545 -7.58 -26.03 -6.14
C ASN A 545 -6.98 -25.83 -7.54
N TYR A 546 -7.71 -25.20 -8.47
CA TYR A 546 -7.18 -24.88 -9.79
C TYR A 546 -5.93 -23.96 -9.73
N PRO A 547 -5.01 -24.08 -10.70
CA PRO A 547 -3.63 -23.60 -10.56
C PRO A 547 -3.45 -22.07 -10.67
N ALA A 548 -4.48 -21.32 -11.05
CA ALA A 548 -4.35 -19.87 -11.13
C ALA A 548 -4.15 -19.23 -9.73
N PRO A 549 -3.34 -18.15 -9.63
CA PRO A 549 -3.12 -17.43 -8.37
C PRO A 549 -4.35 -16.63 -7.90
N TRP A 550 -5.36 -16.43 -8.75
CA TRP A 550 -6.58 -15.67 -8.45
C TRP A 550 -7.85 -16.47 -8.69
N ALA A 551 -8.86 -16.19 -7.87
CA ALA A 551 -10.18 -16.78 -7.88
C ALA A 551 -11.28 -15.72 -8.05
N GLU A 552 -12.42 -16.13 -8.59
CA GLU A 552 -13.65 -15.33 -8.61
C GLU A 552 -14.82 -16.07 -7.95
N LEU A 553 -15.58 -15.36 -7.11
CA LEU A 553 -16.83 -15.84 -6.51
C LEU A 553 -17.98 -14.95 -6.98
N ASN A 554 -18.95 -15.51 -7.69
CA ASN A 554 -20.07 -14.80 -8.32
C ASN A 554 -21.40 -15.12 -7.62
N SER A 555 -22.05 -14.12 -7.03
CA SER A 555 -23.37 -14.24 -6.37
C SER A 555 -24.55 -13.94 -7.29
N GLY A 556 -24.29 -13.49 -8.53
CA GLY A 556 -25.26 -12.88 -9.45
C GLY A 556 -25.43 -11.37 -9.26
N ARG A 557 -25.20 -10.84 -8.05
CA ARG A 557 -25.29 -9.38 -7.74
C ARG A 557 -23.92 -8.75 -7.50
N ALA A 558 -22.95 -9.54 -7.04
CA ALA A 558 -21.56 -9.18 -6.82
C ALA A 558 -20.63 -10.28 -7.36
N ILE A 559 -19.45 -9.87 -7.85
CA ILE A 559 -18.34 -10.76 -8.19
C ILE A 559 -17.12 -10.32 -7.38
N ILE A 560 -16.63 -11.22 -6.53
CA ILE A 560 -15.53 -11.00 -5.61
C ILE A 560 -14.28 -11.67 -6.19
N THR A 561 -13.22 -10.90 -6.38
CA THR A 561 -11.96 -11.36 -6.97
C THR A 561 -10.85 -11.28 -5.93
N VAL A 562 -10.31 -12.42 -5.53
CA VAL A 562 -9.32 -12.57 -4.44
C VAL A 562 -8.21 -13.56 -4.82
N PRO A 563 -7.04 -13.50 -4.18
CA PRO A 563 -6.03 -14.55 -4.33
C PRO A 563 -6.59 -15.92 -3.93
N THR A 564 -6.19 -16.96 -4.66
CA THR A 564 -6.75 -18.33 -4.53
C THR A 564 -6.60 -18.91 -3.12
N GLU A 565 -5.60 -18.49 -2.35
CA GLU A 565 -5.38 -18.94 -0.96
C GLU A 565 -6.57 -18.65 -0.03
N TYR A 566 -7.31 -17.55 -0.23
CA TYR A 566 -8.48 -17.19 0.57
C TYR A 566 -9.71 -18.08 0.28
N VAL A 567 -9.75 -18.78 -0.85
CA VAL A 567 -10.88 -19.64 -1.23
C VAL A 567 -10.58 -21.14 -1.08
N ARG A 568 -9.32 -21.55 -0.92
CA ARG A 568 -8.92 -22.96 -0.74
C ARG A 568 -9.53 -23.63 0.50
N SER A 569 -9.80 -22.87 1.56
CA SER A 569 -10.47 -23.34 2.78
C SER A 569 -11.96 -22.99 2.85
N LEU A 570 -12.50 -22.27 1.86
CA LEU A 570 -13.90 -21.85 1.83
C LEU A 570 -14.79 -23.03 1.39
N ASP A 571 -15.25 -23.83 2.35
CA ASP A 571 -16.07 -25.02 2.08
C ASP A 571 -17.48 -24.70 1.55
N ASN A 572 -18.07 -23.56 1.91
CA ASN A 572 -19.43 -23.17 1.48
C ASN A 572 -19.52 -21.69 1.08
N PRO A 573 -19.21 -21.33 -0.19
CA PRO A 573 -19.25 -19.95 -0.64
C PRO A 573 -20.66 -19.32 -0.63
N ASP A 574 -21.73 -20.12 -0.72
CA ASP A 574 -23.12 -19.63 -0.74
C ASP A 574 -23.47 -18.84 0.54
N GLU A 575 -22.89 -19.17 1.69
CA GLU A 575 -23.14 -18.47 2.96
C GLU A 575 -22.70 -17.00 2.91
N VAL A 576 -21.51 -16.72 2.37
CA VAL A 576 -21.01 -15.34 2.22
C VAL A 576 -21.60 -14.65 0.99
N LEU A 577 -21.79 -15.35 -0.13
CA LEU A 577 -22.38 -14.78 -1.35
C LEU A 577 -23.84 -14.35 -1.15
N LYS A 578 -24.58 -15.02 -0.25
CA LYS A 578 -25.90 -14.56 0.19
C LYS A 578 -25.83 -13.19 0.89
N LYS A 579 -24.78 -12.91 1.67
CA LYS A 579 -24.60 -11.63 2.39
C LYS A 579 -24.25 -10.48 1.45
N TRP A 580 -23.45 -10.75 0.42
CA TRP A 580 -23.27 -9.84 -0.70
C TRP A 580 -24.61 -9.50 -1.39
N ASN A 581 -25.46 -10.49 -1.66
CA ASN A 581 -26.80 -10.24 -2.22
C ASN A 581 -27.71 -9.44 -1.27
N GLU A 582 -27.77 -9.80 0.01
CA GLU A 582 -28.56 -9.09 1.03
C GLU A 582 -28.17 -7.60 1.13
N MET A 583 -26.87 -7.29 1.03
CA MET A 583 -26.32 -5.93 0.98
C MET A 583 -26.78 -5.16 -0.28
N ILE A 584 -26.55 -5.70 -1.49
CA ILE A 584 -26.91 -5.05 -2.75
C ILE A 584 -28.42 -4.82 -2.86
N ASP A 585 -29.22 -5.83 -2.53
CA ASP A 585 -30.67 -5.72 -2.50
C ASP A 585 -31.15 -4.70 -1.45
N GLY A 586 -30.34 -4.48 -0.40
CA GLY A 586 -30.52 -3.39 0.54
C GLY A 586 -30.30 -2.01 -0.08
N MET A 587 -29.19 -1.81 -0.76
CA MET A 587 -28.90 -0.53 -1.43
C MET A 587 -29.98 -0.19 -2.48
N ASP A 588 -30.45 -1.19 -3.23
CA ASP A 588 -31.62 -1.07 -4.11
C ASP A 588 -32.86 -0.58 -3.35
N ARG A 589 -33.25 -1.25 -2.25
CA ARG A 589 -34.42 -0.85 -1.43
C ARG A 589 -34.31 0.58 -0.93
N LEU A 590 -33.15 0.99 -0.41
CA LEU A 590 -32.94 2.36 0.07
C LEU A 590 -33.06 3.39 -1.06
N ALA A 591 -32.46 3.10 -2.22
CA ALA A 591 -32.56 3.91 -3.43
C ALA A 591 -33.98 3.87 -4.06
N GLY A 592 -34.87 3.00 -3.60
CA GLY A 592 -36.21 2.83 -4.13
C GLY A 592 -36.29 2.05 -5.44
N LEU A 593 -35.31 1.18 -5.69
CA LEU A 593 -35.20 0.32 -6.86
C LEU A 593 -35.71 -1.09 -6.57
N SER A 594 -36.12 -1.79 -7.64
CA SER A 594 -36.45 -3.23 -7.60
C SER A 594 -36.45 -3.79 -9.03
N PRO A 595 -36.24 -5.11 -9.23
CA PRO A 595 -36.18 -5.70 -10.57
C PRO A 595 -37.53 -5.65 -11.30
N ASP A 596 -38.65 -5.71 -10.57
CA ASP A 596 -40.01 -5.76 -11.11
C ASP A 596 -40.60 -4.37 -11.46
N GLN A 597 -39.85 -3.28 -11.23
CA GLN A 597 -40.30 -1.93 -11.57
C GLN A 597 -39.96 -1.57 -13.03
N ASP A 598 -40.73 -0.62 -13.56
CA ASP A 598 -40.42 0.04 -14.83
C ASP A 598 -39.30 1.08 -14.65
N GLU A 599 -38.67 1.46 -15.76
CA GLU A 599 -37.73 2.57 -15.79
C GLU A 599 -38.47 3.90 -15.43
N PRO A 600 -37.86 4.78 -14.62
CA PRO A 600 -36.46 4.77 -14.21
C PRO A 600 -36.16 4.02 -12.90
N HIS A 601 -37.09 3.25 -12.31
CA HIS A 601 -36.91 2.64 -10.98
C HIS A 601 -36.54 1.14 -11.00
N ARG A 602 -36.31 0.57 -12.18
CA ARG A 602 -35.78 -0.79 -12.33
C ARG A 602 -34.34 -0.89 -11.83
N SER A 603 -34.05 -1.82 -10.91
CA SER A 603 -32.69 -2.03 -10.38
C SER A 603 -31.69 -2.53 -11.45
N PRO A 604 -30.37 -2.37 -11.22
CA PRO A 604 -29.36 -2.99 -12.07
C PRO A 604 -29.51 -4.52 -12.10
N ASN A 605 -29.33 -5.11 -13.28
CA ASN A 605 -29.33 -6.57 -13.49
C ASN A 605 -27.95 -7.14 -13.86
N LEU A 606 -26.89 -6.34 -13.76
CA LEU A 606 -25.50 -6.77 -13.86
C LEU A 606 -24.83 -6.73 -12.48
N SER A 607 -23.79 -7.55 -12.29
CA SER A 607 -23.10 -7.66 -11.00
C SER A 607 -22.07 -6.53 -10.80
N PHE A 608 -22.02 -5.98 -9.59
CA PHE A 608 -20.89 -5.18 -9.12
C PHE A 608 -19.63 -6.04 -9.01
N ARG A 609 -18.45 -5.44 -9.11
CA ARG A 609 -17.16 -6.15 -9.02
C ARG A 609 -16.35 -5.59 -7.88
N TYR A 610 -15.77 -6.49 -7.08
CA TYR A 610 -14.84 -6.18 -5.99
C TYR A 610 -13.54 -6.90 -6.29
N VAL A 611 -12.45 -6.16 -6.44
CA VAL A 611 -11.14 -6.68 -6.85
C VAL A 611 -10.10 -6.34 -5.79
N GLY A 612 -9.51 -7.38 -5.21
CA GLY A 612 -8.36 -7.23 -4.33
C GLY A 612 -7.13 -6.83 -5.14
N ASP A 613 -6.28 -5.98 -4.58
CA ASP A 613 -4.97 -5.60 -5.13
C ASP A 613 -3.90 -5.62 -4.02
N ALA A 614 -2.63 -5.78 -4.37
CA ALA A 614 -1.52 -5.54 -3.45
C ALA A 614 -1.31 -4.04 -3.14
N GLU A 615 -1.73 -3.15 -4.05
CA GLU A 615 -1.70 -1.71 -3.89
C GLU A 615 -2.79 -1.07 -4.76
N ILE A 616 -3.65 -0.24 -4.17
CA ILE A 616 -4.74 0.47 -4.86
C ILE A 616 -4.43 1.95 -5.05
N SER A 617 -5.18 2.62 -5.91
CA SER A 617 -4.87 3.98 -6.35
C SER A 617 -5.16 5.08 -5.33
N GLY A 618 -5.94 4.78 -4.29
CA GLY A 618 -6.21 5.67 -3.16
C GLY A 618 -7.08 5.01 -2.09
N GLY A 619 -7.03 5.55 -0.87
CA GLY A 619 -7.84 5.05 0.26
C GLY A 619 -7.40 3.69 0.81
N TRP A 620 -8.31 3.08 1.59
CA TRP A 620 -8.19 1.69 2.07
C TRP A 620 -9.00 0.73 1.19
N LEU A 621 -10.12 1.22 0.67
CA LEU A 621 -10.81 0.77 -0.52
C LEU A 621 -11.10 2.02 -1.38
N HIS A 622 -11.54 1.84 -2.63
CA HIS A 622 -12.25 2.89 -3.35
C HIS A 622 -13.29 2.34 -4.33
N ALA A 623 -14.36 3.11 -4.53
CA ALA A 623 -15.43 2.85 -5.48
C ALA A 623 -14.99 2.91 -6.96
N GLY A 624 -15.81 2.33 -7.82
CA GLY A 624 -15.58 2.23 -9.26
C GLY A 624 -16.12 0.92 -9.85
N TYR A 625 -15.82 0.69 -11.14
CA TYR A 625 -16.06 -0.62 -11.74
C TYR A 625 -14.74 -1.20 -12.27
N PRO A 626 -14.06 -2.07 -11.50
CA PRO A 626 -14.41 -2.61 -10.18
C PRO A 626 -14.20 -1.63 -9.01
N ILE A 627 -14.80 -1.96 -7.87
CA ILE A 627 -14.44 -1.48 -6.54
C ILE A 627 -13.13 -2.16 -6.15
N MET A 628 -12.12 -1.38 -5.75
CA MET A 628 -10.77 -1.88 -5.45
C MET A 628 -10.54 -1.93 -3.93
N PHE A 629 -9.84 -2.96 -3.45
CA PHE A 629 -9.49 -3.11 -2.03
C PHE A 629 -8.09 -3.70 -1.83
N HIS A 630 -7.40 -3.36 -0.73
CA HIS A 630 -6.14 -4.03 -0.38
C HIS A 630 -6.36 -5.50 0.01
N VAL A 631 -5.67 -6.44 -0.65
CA VAL A 631 -5.68 -7.88 -0.32
C VAL A 631 -5.34 -8.08 1.16
N ASN A 632 -4.28 -7.41 1.63
CA ASN A 632 -3.82 -7.51 3.00
C ASN A 632 -4.85 -6.89 3.96
N GLY A 633 -5.49 -7.74 4.77
CA GLY A 633 -6.55 -7.34 5.69
C GLY A 633 -7.96 -7.56 5.14
N SER A 634 -8.27 -7.11 3.92
CA SER A 634 -9.67 -7.10 3.44
C SER A 634 -10.07 -8.33 2.60
N ALA A 635 -9.13 -9.10 2.03
CA ALA A 635 -9.49 -10.30 1.25
C ALA A 635 -10.16 -11.40 2.10
N ILE A 636 -9.83 -11.50 3.40
CA ILE A 636 -10.49 -12.44 4.33
C ILE A 636 -11.90 -11.98 4.71
N ASP A 637 -12.12 -10.66 4.85
CA ASP A 637 -13.44 -10.10 5.14
C ASP A 637 -14.40 -10.30 3.95
N ALA A 638 -13.90 -10.17 2.72
CA ALA A 638 -14.69 -10.39 1.50
C ALA A 638 -15.22 -11.84 1.33
N VAL A 639 -14.57 -12.83 1.97
CA VAL A 639 -14.92 -14.26 1.89
C VAL A 639 -15.52 -14.84 3.18
N THR A 640 -15.85 -14.00 4.18
CA THR A 640 -16.49 -14.44 5.43
C THR A 640 -17.80 -13.71 5.72
N VAL A 641 -18.77 -14.42 6.32
CA VAL A 641 -20.07 -13.82 6.71
C VAL A 641 -19.89 -12.63 7.65
N TYR A 642 -18.96 -12.73 8.61
CA TYR A 642 -18.69 -11.66 9.57
C TYR A 642 -18.08 -10.40 8.93
N GLY A 643 -17.17 -10.58 7.95
CA GLY A 643 -16.61 -9.47 7.18
C GLY A 643 -17.67 -8.69 6.37
N MET A 644 -18.87 -9.26 6.20
CA MET A 644 -20.02 -8.62 5.55
C MET A 644 -21.05 -8.02 6.53
N GLU A 645 -21.28 -8.64 7.69
CA GLU A 645 -22.33 -8.23 8.65
C GLU A 645 -21.87 -7.28 9.77
N GLY A 646 -20.64 -7.43 10.26
CA GLY A 646 -20.09 -6.63 11.36
C GLY A 646 -19.59 -5.27 10.89
N LEU A 647 -19.19 -4.36 11.80
CA LEU A 647 -18.67 -3.04 11.42
C LEU A 647 -17.37 -3.07 10.57
N GLN A 648 -16.75 -4.24 10.39
CA GLN A 648 -15.65 -4.41 9.42
C GLN A 648 -16.15 -4.29 7.98
N GLY A 649 -17.38 -4.75 7.71
CA GLY A 649 -18.04 -4.63 6.42
C GLY A 649 -18.39 -3.20 5.99
N TRP A 650 -18.15 -2.21 6.86
CA TRP A 650 -18.36 -0.80 6.55
C TRP A 650 -17.63 -0.37 5.27
N GLY A 651 -16.45 -0.91 4.97
CA GLY A 651 -15.76 -0.64 3.71
C GLY A 651 -16.61 -1.03 2.50
N TRP A 652 -17.11 -2.27 2.48
CA TRP A 652 -18.00 -2.76 1.41
C TRP A 652 -19.28 -1.92 1.30
N TRP A 653 -19.91 -1.59 2.42
CA TRP A 653 -21.15 -0.80 2.44
C TRP A 653 -20.93 0.64 1.95
N HIS A 654 -19.78 1.23 2.28
CA HIS A 654 -19.37 2.58 1.91
C HIS A 654 -19.03 2.68 0.42
N GLU A 655 -18.11 1.86 -0.10
CA GLU A 655 -17.77 1.91 -1.53
C GLU A 655 -18.97 1.57 -2.42
N THR A 656 -19.78 0.58 -2.02
CA THR A 656 -21.03 0.28 -2.72
C THR A 656 -22.00 1.47 -2.64
N GLY A 657 -22.03 2.20 -1.53
CA GLY A 657 -22.82 3.43 -1.38
C GLY A 657 -22.45 4.52 -2.39
N HIS A 658 -21.15 4.67 -2.74
CA HIS A 658 -20.70 5.59 -3.78
C HIS A 658 -21.25 5.21 -5.16
N GLU A 659 -21.46 3.92 -5.44
CA GLU A 659 -22.11 3.48 -6.68
C GLU A 659 -23.54 3.98 -6.79
N TYR A 660 -24.29 3.92 -5.70
CA TYR A 660 -25.68 4.35 -5.65
C TYR A 660 -25.86 5.87 -5.50
N GLN A 661 -24.81 6.59 -5.10
CA GLN A 661 -24.82 8.01 -4.76
C GLN A 661 -25.27 8.90 -5.94
N GLN A 662 -26.27 9.74 -5.69
CA GLN A 662 -26.81 10.67 -6.68
C GLN A 662 -26.20 12.07 -6.54
N LEU A 663 -25.35 12.46 -7.51
CA LEU A 663 -24.66 13.75 -7.54
C LEU A 663 -25.59 14.98 -7.53
N ALA A 664 -26.87 14.81 -7.87
CA ALA A 664 -27.85 15.89 -7.92
C ALA A 664 -28.24 16.46 -6.53
N TRP A 665 -28.00 15.72 -5.43
CA TRP A 665 -28.13 16.21 -4.06
C TRP A 665 -26.89 15.93 -3.19
N THR A 666 -25.79 15.51 -3.82
CA THR A 666 -24.46 15.43 -3.23
C THR A 666 -23.63 16.62 -3.68
N TRP A 667 -23.39 17.56 -2.77
CA TRP A 667 -22.46 18.68 -2.95
C TRP A 667 -21.09 18.35 -2.34
N GLY A 668 -20.04 19.09 -2.69
CA GLY A 668 -18.64 18.73 -2.42
C GLY A 668 -18.33 18.40 -0.96
N ALA A 669 -18.87 19.18 -0.01
CA ALA A 669 -18.63 18.99 1.43
C ALA A 669 -19.30 17.73 2.03
N VAL A 670 -20.18 17.05 1.28
CA VAL A 670 -20.96 15.88 1.75
C VAL A 670 -20.82 14.64 0.89
N VAL A 671 -19.82 14.56 -0.01
CA VAL A 671 -19.51 13.32 -0.77
C VAL A 671 -19.31 12.16 0.21
N GLU A 672 -18.38 12.32 1.14
CA GLU A 672 -18.07 11.33 2.21
C GLU A 672 -19.13 11.20 3.31
N ALA A 673 -20.10 12.10 3.37
CA ALA A 673 -21.20 12.03 4.34
C ALA A 673 -22.42 11.30 3.76
N THR A 674 -22.87 11.67 2.55
CA THR A 674 -24.09 11.10 1.95
C THR A 674 -23.92 9.65 1.51
N VAL A 675 -22.72 9.23 1.13
CA VAL A 675 -22.38 7.81 0.95
C VAL A 675 -22.68 6.98 2.20
N ASN A 676 -22.39 7.52 3.39
CA ASN A 676 -22.58 6.79 4.64
C ASN A 676 -24.05 6.69 5.10
N ILE A 677 -25.00 7.27 4.35
CA ILE A 677 -26.43 6.95 4.50
C ILE A 677 -26.68 5.47 4.14
N TYR A 678 -26.01 4.97 3.10
CA TYR A 678 -26.02 3.55 2.71
C TYR A 678 -25.34 2.68 3.77
N SER A 679 -24.16 3.09 4.26
CA SER A 679 -23.44 2.38 5.33
C SER A 679 -24.27 2.25 6.62
N LEU A 680 -24.96 3.32 7.03
CA LEU A 680 -25.85 3.28 8.20
C LEU A 680 -27.09 2.41 7.97
N TYR A 681 -27.59 2.32 6.74
CA TYR A 681 -28.71 1.44 6.39
C TYR A 681 -28.29 -0.04 6.41
N ALA A 682 -27.13 -0.37 5.83
CA ALA A 682 -26.56 -1.72 5.87
C ALA A 682 -26.23 -2.14 7.32
N GLN A 683 -25.64 -1.24 8.12
CA GLN A 683 -25.40 -1.45 9.55
C GLN A 683 -26.70 -1.80 10.29
N GLU A 684 -27.78 -1.03 10.11
CA GLU A 684 -29.08 -1.29 10.74
C GLU A 684 -29.72 -2.61 10.24
N MET A 685 -29.53 -2.94 8.96
CA MET A 685 -30.03 -4.17 8.32
C MET A 685 -29.36 -5.44 8.84
N PHE A 686 -28.03 -5.42 9.00
CA PHE A 686 -27.28 -6.50 9.63
C PHE A 686 -27.36 -6.45 11.17
N GLY A 687 -28.11 -5.48 11.73
CA GLY A 687 -28.35 -5.28 13.15
C GLY A 687 -27.16 -4.74 13.95
N SER A 688 -26.03 -4.46 13.28
CA SER A 688 -24.76 -4.05 13.88
C SER A 688 -24.89 -2.82 14.78
N GLY A 689 -24.05 -2.77 15.82
CA GLY A 689 -23.96 -1.62 16.74
C GLY A 689 -23.67 -0.31 16.00
N SER A 690 -24.18 0.82 16.51
CA SER A 690 -24.04 2.09 15.80
C SER A 690 -22.61 2.61 15.86
N ARG A 691 -22.01 2.80 14.67
CA ARG A 691 -20.71 3.45 14.49
C ARG A 691 -20.71 4.89 15.02
N LEU A 692 -21.86 5.59 14.98
CA LEU A 692 -22.01 6.95 15.51
C LEU A 692 -21.95 7.03 17.04
N ASN A 693 -22.20 5.91 17.72
CA ASN A 693 -22.10 5.78 19.18
C ASN A 693 -20.76 5.20 19.66
N LEU A 694 -19.81 4.90 18.77
CA LEU A 694 -18.45 4.56 19.20
C LEU A 694 -17.77 5.77 19.83
N LEU A 695 -17.09 5.54 20.97
CA LEU A 695 -16.38 6.58 21.70
C LEU A 695 -14.94 6.72 21.18
N ASN A 696 -14.49 7.96 20.98
CA ASN A 696 -13.09 8.26 20.73
C ASN A 696 -12.25 8.17 22.02
N SER A 697 -10.94 8.41 21.91
CA SER A 697 -9.99 8.39 23.05
C SER A 697 -10.35 9.34 24.20
N ASN A 698 -11.16 10.37 23.92
CA ASN A 698 -11.59 11.38 24.89
C ASN A 698 -12.99 11.07 25.47
N GLY A 699 -13.53 9.87 25.20
CA GLY A 699 -14.84 9.43 25.69
C GLY A 699 -16.05 10.09 24.99
N LYS A 700 -15.85 10.77 23.86
CA LYS A 700 -16.95 11.38 23.07
C LYS A 700 -17.34 10.50 21.89
N SER A 701 -18.65 10.35 21.69
CA SER A 701 -19.24 9.79 20.46
C SER A 701 -19.31 10.84 19.34
N ILE A 702 -19.56 10.40 18.11
CA ILE A 702 -19.76 11.30 16.95
C ILE A 702 -20.98 12.20 17.18
N TYR A 703 -22.03 11.69 17.84
CA TYR A 703 -23.16 12.52 18.27
C TYR A 703 -22.77 13.65 19.23
N ASP A 704 -21.83 13.42 20.15
CA ASP A 704 -21.42 14.45 21.10
C ASP A 704 -20.59 15.55 20.41
N LEU A 705 -19.76 15.17 19.44
CA LEU A 705 -19.00 16.11 18.59
C LEU A 705 -19.93 16.91 17.66
N ALA A 706 -20.92 16.27 17.06
CA ALA A 706 -21.98 16.94 16.31
C ALA A 706 -22.78 17.92 17.19
N PHE A 707 -23.08 17.56 18.44
CA PHE A 707 -23.76 18.46 19.37
C PHE A 707 -22.88 19.62 19.86
N ASP A 708 -21.56 19.42 20.03
CA ASP A 708 -20.63 20.53 20.27
C ASP A 708 -20.68 21.55 19.12
N PHE A 709 -20.73 21.08 17.86
CA PHE A 709 -20.89 21.92 16.67
C PHE A 709 -22.27 22.61 16.64
N ILE A 710 -23.38 21.87 16.76
CA ILE A 710 -24.74 22.44 16.75
C ILE A 710 -24.89 23.55 17.81
N ASN A 711 -24.38 23.33 19.02
CA ASN A 711 -24.48 24.26 20.13
C ASN A 711 -23.38 25.34 20.17
N SER A 712 -22.41 25.29 19.25
CA SER A 712 -21.34 26.29 19.17
C SER A 712 -21.90 27.68 18.82
N THR A 713 -21.50 28.69 19.60
CA THR A 713 -21.87 30.10 19.39
C THR A 713 -20.88 30.85 18.48
N ASP A 714 -20.02 30.13 17.76
CA ASP A 714 -19.01 30.73 16.88
C ASP A 714 -19.68 31.34 15.63
N PRO A 715 -19.47 32.64 15.34
CA PRO A 715 -20.07 33.28 14.15
C PRO A 715 -19.50 32.76 12.83
N ASN A 716 -18.34 32.10 12.84
CA ASN A 716 -17.73 31.50 11.64
C ASN A 716 -18.21 30.08 11.37
N LYS A 717 -19.10 29.52 12.22
CA LYS A 717 -19.65 28.17 12.06
C LYS A 717 -20.29 27.99 10.69
N ASP A 718 -19.90 26.93 10.00
CA ASP A 718 -20.33 26.64 8.64
C ASP A 718 -20.40 25.12 8.45
N PHE A 719 -21.55 24.61 8.00
CA PHE A 719 -21.72 23.19 7.74
C PHE A 719 -20.69 22.65 6.72
N ASN A 720 -20.35 23.46 5.71
CA ASN A 720 -19.55 23.04 4.57
C ASN A 720 -18.04 23.13 4.79
N LYS A 721 -17.56 23.51 5.99
CA LYS A 721 -16.13 23.63 6.31
C LYS A 721 -15.68 22.55 7.29
N ASP A 722 -14.55 21.90 7.01
CA ASP A 722 -13.98 20.89 7.92
C ASP A 722 -13.46 21.52 9.21
N LYS A 723 -13.00 22.77 9.16
CA LYS A 723 -12.59 23.58 10.32
C LYS A 723 -13.21 24.97 10.24
N TYR A 724 -13.75 25.46 11.36
CA TYR A 724 -14.46 26.75 11.40
C TYR A 724 -13.81 27.82 12.29
N ASP A 725 -12.87 27.46 13.17
CA ASP A 725 -12.02 28.40 13.92
C ASP A 725 -10.50 28.08 13.80
N GLY A 726 -10.13 27.22 12.85
CA GLY A 726 -8.78 26.68 12.67
C GLY A 726 -8.43 25.48 13.56
N THR A 727 -9.22 25.20 14.60
CA THR A 727 -8.95 24.13 15.58
C THR A 727 -10.09 23.11 15.75
N LYS A 728 -11.35 23.56 15.78
CA LYS A 728 -12.55 22.74 15.93
C LYS A 728 -13.00 22.18 14.57
N THR A 729 -13.42 20.91 14.57
CA THR A 729 -13.82 20.20 13.35
C THR A 729 -15.33 20.08 13.18
N ASN A 730 -15.76 20.16 11.93
CA ASN A 730 -17.06 19.67 11.48
C ASN A 730 -16.82 18.72 10.30
N ASP A 731 -16.21 17.58 10.60
CA ASP A 731 -15.79 16.60 9.60
C ASP A 731 -16.96 15.79 9.02
N VAL A 732 -16.62 14.83 8.15
CA VAL A 732 -17.56 13.96 7.45
C VAL A 732 -18.49 13.18 8.40
N TRP A 733 -18.00 12.80 9.59
CA TRP A 733 -18.77 12.06 10.59
C TRP A 733 -19.74 12.97 11.34
N ASN A 734 -19.32 14.19 11.68
CA ASN A 734 -20.21 15.19 12.27
C ASN A 734 -21.34 15.57 11.29
N ARG A 735 -21.02 15.77 10.00
CA ARG A 735 -22.03 16.04 8.95
C ARG A 735 -23.02 14.90 8.75
N LEU A 736 -22.56 13.65 8.83
CA LEU A 736 -23.41 12.44 8.72
C LEU A 736 -24.54 12.43 9.76
N VAL A 737 -24.33 12.99 10.95
CA VAL A 737 -25.37 13.08 11.99
C VAL A 737 -26.59 13.89 11.53
N MET A 738 -26.41 14.95 10.72
CA MET A 738 -27.55 15.69 10.14
C MET A 738 -28.46 14.77 9.31
N PHE A 739 -27.85 13.91 8.48
CA PHE A 739 -28.61 12.97 7.64
C PHE A 739 -29.25 11.86 8.49
N LYS A 740 -28.54 11.31 9.48
CA LYS A 740 -29.12 10.34 10.41
C LYS A 740 -30.27 10.92 11.25
N GLN A 741 -30.23 12.21 11.59
CA GLN A 741 -31.34 12.87 12.29
C GLN A 741 -32.62 12.97 11.45
N LEU A 742 -32.50 13.20 10.14
CA LEU A 742 -33.64 13.14 9.22
C LEU A 742 -34.21 11.70 9.15
N GLN A 743 -33.35 10.67 9.13
CA GLN A 743 -33.79 9.27 9.22
C GLN A 743 -34.49 8.97 10.55
N LEU A 744 -33.98 9.46 11.68
CA LEU A 744 -34.60 9.24 13.00
C LEU A 744 -35.94 9.95 13.15
N ALA A 745 -36.15 11.08 12.47
CA ALA A 745 -37.41 11.83 12.50
C ALA A 745 -38.47 11.29 11.52
N TYR A 746 -38.06 10.81 10.34
CA TYR A 746 -38.96 10.53 9.21
C TYR A 746 -38.87 9.11 8.65
N GLY A 747 -38.00 8.26 9.21
CA GLY A 747 -37.73 6.90 8.75
C GLY A 747 -36.88 6.84 7.46
N TRP A 748 -36.43 5.64 7.10
CA TRP A 748 -35.64 5.41 5.88
C TRP A 748 -36.38 5.76 4.58
N GLU A 749 -37.71 5.69 4.58
CA GLU A 749 -38.56 6.06 3.45
C GLU A 749 -38.36 7.52 3.00
N PHE A 750 -37.91 8.41 3.89
CA PHE A 750 -37.50 9.78 3.56
C PHE A 750 -36.43 9.78 2.45
N TYR A 751 -35.38 8.95 2.60
CA TYR A 751 -34.34 8.83 1.60
C TYR A 751 -34.81 8.09 0.36
N THR A 752 -35.65 7.06 0.49
CA THR A 752 -36.27 6.40 -0.67
C THR A 752 -37.08 7.37 -1.53
N LYS A 753 -37.86 8.26 -0.91
CA LYS A 753 -38.59 9.34 -1.61
C LYS A 753 -37.64 10.36 -2.25
N MET A 754 -36.55 10.73 -1.56
CA MET A 754 -35.52 11.63 -2.10
C MET A 754 -34.90 11.06 -3.38
N HIS A 755 -34.48 9.79 -3.36
CA HIS A 755 -33.87 9.13 -4.52
C HIS A 755 -34.79 9.09 -5.73
N LYS A 756 -36.07 8.72 -5.54
CA LYS A 756 -37.07 8.68 -6.61
C LYS A 756 -37.31 10.06 -7.20
N LEU A 757 -37.53 11.06 -6.35
CA LEU A 757 -37.76 12.45 -6.77
C LEU A 757 -36.63 12.97 -7.65
N TYR A 758 -35.37 12.74 -7.26
CA TYR A 758 -34.21 13.22 -8.04
C TYR A 758 -33.93 12.43 -9.31
N ARG A 759 -34.38 11.16 -9.37
CA ARG A 759 -34.34 10.32 -10.57
C ARG A 759 -35.36 10.78 -11.62
N GLU A 760 -36.55 11.17 -11.17
CA GLU A 760 -37.68 11.60 -11.98
C GLU A 760 -37.57 13.03 -12.55
N ILE A 761 -36.63 13.86 -12.09
CA ILE A 761 -36.42 15.20 -12.66
C ILE A 761 -35.97 15.07 -14.13
N PRO A 762 -36.67 15.67 -15.12
CA PRO A 762 -36.36 15.47 -16.54
C PRO A 762 -34.89 15.72 -16.91
N GLU A 763 -34.35 14.86 -17.79
CA GLU A 763 -32.94 14.81 -18.17
C GLU A 763 -32.39 16.13 -18.75
N GLY A 764 -33.25 16.92 -19.43
CA GLY A 764 -32.92 18.26 -19.93
C GLY A 764 -32.84 19.37 -18.87
N LYS A 765 -33.06 19.09 -17.58
CA LYS A 765 -32.72 20.01 -16.48
C LYS A 765 -31.35 19.65 -15.93
N THR A 766 -30.37 20.52 -16.15
CA THR A 766 -28.95 20.36 -15.80
C THR A 766 -28.69 20.38 -14.29
N LEU A 767 -29.09 19.32 -13.59
CA LEU A 767 -28.69 19.06 -12.20
C LEU A 767 -27.22 18.63 -12.08
N MET A 768 -26.64 18.06 -13.14
CA MET A 768 -25.23 17.64 -13.18
C MET A 768 -24.26 18.81 -13.38
N ASP A 769 -24.75 19.96 -13.83
CA ASP A 769 -23.99 21.22 -13.92
C ASP A 769 -24.40 22.22 -12.84
N ALA A 770 -25.30 21.83 -11.93
CA ALA A 770 -25.72 22.68 -10.81
C ALA A 770 -24.55 22.91 -9.83
N SER A 771 -24.39 24.16 -9.41
CA SER A 771 -23.45 24.54 -8.36
C SER A 771 -23.83 23.89 -7.03
N ASP A 772 -22.85 23.77 -6.13
CA ASP A 772 -23.09 23.21 -4.79
C ASP A 772 -24.16 24.00 -4.01
N GLN A 773 -24.26 25.32 -4.21
CA GLN A 773 -25.32 26.13 -3.59
C GLN A 773 -26.72 25.78 -4.14
N GLU A 774 -26.86 25.54 -5.45
CA GLU A 774 -28.13 25.13 -6.05
C GLU A 774 -28.57 23.74 -5.58
N LYS A 775 -27.61 22.82 -5.36
CA LYS A 775 -27.87 21.50 -4.75
C LYS A 775 -28.34 21.62 -3.31
N VAL A 776 -27.67 22.44 -2.49
CA VAL A 776 -28.08 22.70 -1.09
C VAL A 776 -29.47 23.31 -1.03
N ASP A 777 -29.74 24.34 -1.84
CA ASP A 777 -31.04 24.98 -1.92
C ASP A 777 -32.15 23.98 -2.30
N LEU A 778 -31.93 23.16 -3.33
CA LEU A 778 -32.91 22.16 -3.76
C LEU A 778 -33.10 21.05 -2.71
N PHE A 779 -32.04 20.63 -2.03
CA PHE A 779 -32.12 19.67 -0.92
C PHE A 779 -32.96 20.22 0.24
N VAL A 780 -32.75 21.46 0.67
CA VAL A 780 -33.53 22.10 1.75
C VAL A 780 -35.03 22.18 1.39
N ILE A 781 -35.33 22.55 0.14
CA ILE A 781 -36.71 22.60 -0.38
C ILE A 781 -37.34 21.19 -0.37
N LYS A 782 -36.65 20.20 -0.95
CA LYS A 782 -37.20 18.85 -1.11
C LYS A 782 -37.23 18.03 0.17
N ALA A 783 -36.31 18.25 1.11
CA ALA A 783 -36.38 17.70 2.45
C ALA A 783 -37.63 18.21 3.20
N SER A 784 -37.94 19.50 3.09
CA SER A 784 -39.14 20.08 3.70
C SER A 784 -40.42 19.50 3.07
N GLU A 785 -40.47 19.41 1.75
CA GLU A 785 -41.58 18.82 0.99
C GLU A 785 -41.82 17.34 1.33
N ILE A 786 -40.77 16.52 1.37
CA ILE A 786 -40.85 15.06 1.64
C ILE A 786 -41.21 14.78 3.10
N SER A 787 -40.69 15.56 4.05
CA SER A 787 -41.01 15.41 5.49
C SER A 787 -42.42 15.92 5.84
N GLY A 788 -43.02 16.75 4.99
CA GLY A 788 -44.24 17.48 5.32
C GLY A 788 -44.04 18.52 6.43
N ASN A 789 -42.79 18.89 6.75
CA ASN A 789 -42.45 19.85 7.79
C ASN A 789 -41.60 21.02 7.28
N ASN A 790 -41.73 22.17 7.92
CA ASN A 790 -40.81 23.30 7.74
C ASN A 790 -39.48 23.01 8.46
N LEU A 791 -38.45 22.61 7.70
CA LEU A 791 -37.13 22.23 8.22
C LEU A 791 -36.12 23.39 8.30
N LEU A 792 -36.52 24.64 8.04
CA LEU A 792 -35.58 25.77 8.03
C LEU A 792 -34.81 25.90 9.36
N GLU A 793 -35.52 25.79 10.49
CA GLU A 793 -34.92 25.85 11.84
C GLU A 793 -33.92 24.70 12.10
N PHE A 794 -34.13 23.54 11.49
CA PHE A 794 -33.19 22.41 11.58
C PHE A 794 -31.89 22.69 10.81
N PHE A 795 -31.99 23.22 9.58
CA PHE A 795 -30.82 23.58 8.78
C PHE A 795 -30.06 24.78 9.36
N ASP A 796 -30.77 25.75 9.95
CA ASP A 796 -30.17 26.89 10.66
C ASP A 796 -29.30 26.43 11.84
N LYS A 797 -29.75 25.42 12.62
CA LYS A 797 -28.98 24.85 13.75
C LYS A 797 -27.69 24.19 13.30
N TRP A 798 -27.74 23.53 12.15
CA TRP A 798 -26.58 22.94 11.47
C TRP A 798 -25.70 23.97 10.73
N ALA A 799 -26.08 25.26 10.69
CA ALA A 799 -25.41 26.29 9.90
C ALA A 799 -25.21 25.89 8.42
N LEU A 800 -26.16 25.16 7.85
CA LEU A 800 -26.21 24.87 6.43
C LEU A 800 -26.76 26.10 5.69
N LYS A 801 -25.93 26.73 4.86
CA LYS A 801 -26.27 27.99 4.18
C LYS A 801 -27.11 27.72 2.92
N TYR A 802 -28.35 28.18 2.92
CA TYR A 802 -29.28 28.16 1.79
C TYR A 802 -29.71 29.59 1.44
N THR A 803 -30.11 29.84 0.19
CA THR A 803 -30.46 31.20 -0.25
C THR A 803 -31.84 31.66 0.26
N ASP A 804 -32.07 32.97 0.30
CA ASP A 804 -33.39 33.54 0.56
C ASP A 804 -34.45 33.05 -0.46
N ALA A 805 -34.05 32.76 -1.70
CA ALA A 805 -34.98 32.20 -2.69
C ALA A 805 -35.44 30.78 -2.32
N ALA A 806 -34.55 29.95 -1.77
CA ALA A 806 -34.93 28.64 -1.21
C ALA A 806 -35.80 28.79 0.06
N LYS A 807 -35.43 29.73 0.94
CA LYS A 807 -36.19 30.07 2.15
C LYS A 807 -37.65 30.42 1.85
N GLN A 808 -37.87 31.35 0.91
CA GLN A 808 -39.22 31.78 0.53
C GLN A 808 -40.04 30.64 -0.10
N LYS A 809 -39.42 29.72 -0.86
CA LYS A 809 -40.10 28.54 -1.39
C LYS A 809 -40.61 27.61 -0.29
N VAL A 810 -39.82 27.36 0.77
CA VAL A 810 -40.27 26.54 1.91
C VAL A 810 -41.37 27.25 2.71
N LEU A 811 -41.23 28.55 2.96
CA LEU A 811 -42.27 29.34 3.66
C LEU A 811 -43.61 29.33 2.91
N ALA A 812 -43.58 29.44 1.58
CA ALA A 812 -44.78 29.41 0.74
C ALA A 812 -45.55 28.07 0.78
N MET A 813 -44.92 26.97 1.22
CA MET A 813 -45.59 25.67 1.38
C MET A 813 -46.51 25.61 2.61
N ASN A 814 -46.42 26.56 3.55
CA ASN A 814 -47.20 26.61 4.80
C ASN A 814 -47.13 25.31 5.65
N LEU A 815 -46.00 24.62 5.63
CA LEU A 815 -45.80 23.36 6.36
C LEU A 815 -45.73 23.57 7.88
N PRO A 816 -46.28 22.65 8.70
CA PRO A 816 -46.12 22.68 10.15
C PRO A 816 -44.66 22.48 10.57
N LYS A 817 -44.29 23.01 11.74
CA LYS A 817 -43.00 22.67 12.37
C LYS A 817 -42.93 21.18 12.74
N PRO A 818 -41.73 20.57 12.77
CA PRO A 818 -41.54 19.22 13.33
C PRO A 818 -42.08 19.10 14.76
N ALA A 819 -42.61 17.92 15.10
CA ALA A 819 -43.19 17.66 16.42
C ALA A 819 -42.13 17.62 17.55
N VAL A 820 -40.86 17.37 17.20
CA VAL A 820 -39.71 17.38 18.09
C VAL A 820 -38.54 18.15 17.45
N PRO A 821 -37.63 18.75 18.25
CA PRO A 821 -36.39 19.34 17.75
C PRO A 821 -35.51 18.30 17.03
N VAL A 822 -35.60 18.18 15.69
CA VAL A 822 -34.92 17.14 14.90
C VAL A 822 -33.40 17.13 15.13
N TRP A 823 -32.79 18.31 15.36
CA TRP A 823 -31.37 18.47 15.62
C TRP A 823 -30.88 17.92 16.97
N THR A 824 -31.78 17.47 17.86
CA THR A 824 -31.41 16.83 19.14
C THR A 824 -31.53 15.31 19.10
N LEU A 825 -31.98 14.72 17.99
CA LEU A 825 -32.17 13.27 17.88
C LEU A 825 -30.81 12.54 17.81
N ARG A 826 -30.74 11.39 18.49
CA ARG A 826 -29.62 10.44 18.43
C ARG A 826 -30.11 9.00 18.62
N GLU A 827 -29.33 8.04 18.16
CA GLU A 827 -29.53 6.62 18.46
C GLU A 827 -29.21 6.32 19.94
N ALA A 828 -29.86 5.28 20.48
CA ALA A 828 -29.53 4.76 21.81
C ALA A 828 -28.08 4.20 21.85
N PRO A 829 -27.36 4.33 22.98
CA PRO A 829 -25.99 3.83 23.11
C PRO A 829 -25.84 2.34 22.78
N ASN A 830 -24.65 1.94 22.31
CA ASN A 830 -24.35 0.55 22.02
C ASN A 830 -24.45 -0.31 23.29
N LYS A 831 -25.02 -1.51 23.15
CA LYS A 831 -25.34 -2.39 24.27
C LYS A 831 -24.15 -3.19 24.80
N LEU A 832 -23.18 -3.50 23.94
CA LEU A 832 -21.93 -4.18 24.32
C LEU A 832 -20.94 -3.16 24.88
N THR A 833 -20.08 -3.59 25.81
CA THR A 833 -19.14 -2.73 26.53
C THR A 833 -17.70 -3.23 26.53
N GLY A 834 -17.44 -4.45 26.05
CA GLY A 834 -16.09 -5.00 25.96
C GLY A 834 -16.03 -6.50 25.66
N ILE A 835 -14.83 -6.99 25.40
CA ILE A 835 -14.50 -8.42 25.30
C ILE A 835 -13.14 -8.69 25.94
N THR A 836 -13.02 -9.80 26.67
CA THR A 836 -11.76 -10.28 27.28
C THR A 836 -11.48 -11.72 26.89
N LEU A 837 -10.22 -12.16 27.02
CA LEU A 837 -9.79 -13.55 26.87
C LEU A 837 -9.33 -14.12 28.20
N ASP A 838 -9.40 -15.45 28.35
CA ASP A 838 -8.82 -16.21 29.46
C ASP A 838 -7.28 -16.20 29.44
N LYS A 839 -6.66 -16.08 28.25
CA LYS A 839 -5.21 -16.11 28.02
C LYS A 839 -4.79 -15.06 27.00
N THR A 840 -3.58 -14.54 27.15
CA THR A 840 -2.91 -13.64 26.19
C THR A 840 -1.83 -14.35 25.36
N GLU A 841 -1.42 -15.55 25.75
CA GLU A 841 -0.42 -16.38 25.07
C GLU A 841 -0.89 -17.85 25.06
N LEU A 842 -0.51 -18.60 24.02
CA LEU A 842 -0.79 -20.02 23.87
C LEU A 842 0.31 -20.73 23.05
N ASP A 843 1.04 -21.63 23.69
CA ASP A 843 2.07 -22.44 23.04
C ASP A 843 1.50 -23.83 22.65
N LEU A 844 1.77 -24.26 21.42
CA LEU A 844 1.29 -25.53 20.83
C LEU A 844 2.43 -26.24 20.09
N ASN A 845 2.33 -27.56 19.89
CA ASN A 845 3.23 -28.33 19.02
C ASN A 845 2.42 -29.11 17.97
N LEU A 846 3.07 -29.77 16.99
CA LEU A 846 2.35 -30.55 15.97
C LEU A 846 1.97 -31.97 16.46
N GLY A 847 2.38 -32.34 17.68
CA GLY A 847 2.20 -33.65 18.29
C GLY A 847 1.17 -33.66 19.43
N SER A 848 1.64 -33.82 20.67
CA SER A 848 0.81 -34.06 21.86
C SER A 848 -0.06 -32.88 22.30
N ASN A 849 0.29 -31.65 21.89
CA ASN A 849 -0.38 -30.40 22.25
C ASN A 849 -0.80 -29.65 20.98
N LYS A 850 -1.49 -30.35 20.07
CA LYS A 850 -1.89 -29.83 18.76
C LYS A 850 -3.02 -28.80 18.78
N SER A 851 -3.84 -28.78 19.82
CA SER A 851 -4.99 -27.87 19.89
C SER A 851 -5.40 -27.55 21.32
N ALA A 852 -5.80 -26.31 21.58
CA ALA A 852 -6.30 -25.86 22.86
C ALA A 852 -7.35 -24.74 22.71
N PRO A 853 -8.30 -24.61 23.67
CA PRO A 853 -9.29 -23.54 23.64
C PRO A 853 -8.73 -22.22 24.18
N LEU A 854 -9.15 -21.13 23.53
CA LEU A 854 -9.21 -19.79 24.08
C LEU A 854 -10.69 -19.47 24.38
N THR A 855 -10.96 -18.90 25.55
CA THR A 855 -12.32 -18.56 25.99
C THR A 855 -12.47 -17.05 26.05
N ALA A 856 -13.40 -16.50 25.26
CA ALA A 856 -13.70 -15.08 25.27
C ALA A 856 -14.98 -14.76 26.06
N THR A 857 -14.96 -13.68 26.84
CA THR A 857 -16.11 -13.20 27.62
C THR A 857 -16.58 -11.84 27.11
N VAL A 858 -17.86 -11.72 26.75
CA VAL A 858 -18.45 -10.48 26.20
C VAL A 858 -19.28 -9.73 27.26
N SER A 859 -18.87 -8.49 27.52
CA SER A 859 -19.52 -7.57 28.46
C SER A 859 -20.59 -6.72 27.77
N SER A 860 -21.63 -6.37 28.53
CA SER A 860 -22.74 -5.53 28.08
C SER A 860 -23.15 -4.55 29.20
N LEU A 861 -23.93 -3.51 28.86
CA LEU A 861 -24.55 -2.65 29.87
C LEU A 861 -25.47 -3.46 30.81
N PRO A 862 -25.61 -3.08 32.10
CA PRO A 862 -26.44 -3.82 33.07
C PRO A 862 -27.90 -4.02 32.64
N ASP A 863 -28.50 -2.98 32.04
CA ASP A 863 -29.92 -2.96 31.65
C ASP A 863 -30.14 -3.29 30.15
N ALA A 864 -29.16 -3.90 29.49
CA ALA A 864 -29.19 -4.09 28.04
C ALA A 864 -30.27 -5.06 27.51
N GLY A 865 -30.87 -5.87 28.39
CA GLY A 865 -31.80 -6.94 28.05
C GLY A 865 -31.10 -8.14 27.42
N ASP A 866 -31.80 -8.88 26.57
CA ASP A 866 -31.18 -9.90 25.73
C ASP A 866 -30.36 -9.23 24.60
N VAL A 867 -29.12 -9.68 24.42
CA VAL A 867 -28.14 -9.07 23.50
C VAL A 867 -27.32 -10.19 22.87
N ARG A 868 -27.16 -10.13 21.54
CA ARG A 868 -26.25 -11.00 20.80
C ARG A 868 -24.82 -10.85 21.36
N LYS A 869 -24.24 -11.95 21.85
CA LYS A 869 -22.90 -12.02 22.46
C LYS A 869 -21.96 -12.97 21.71
N ASP A 870 -22.27 -13.28 20.46
CA ASP A 870 -21.42 -14.11 19.60
C ASP A 870 -20.01 -13.53 19.54
N VAL A 871 -19.02 -14.41 19.64
CA VAL A 871 -17.60 -14.07 19.48
C VAL A 871 -17.17 -14.54 18.12
N VAL A 872 -16.46 -13.68 17.39
CA VAL A 872 -15.83 -14.03 16.13
C VAL A 872 -14.33 -14.14 16.30
N TRP A 873 -13.77 -15.20 15.74
CA TRP A 873 -12.37 -15.58 15.87
C TRP A 873 -11.65 -15.46 14.53
N PHE A 874 -10.42 -14.94 14.58
CA PHE A 874 -9.55 -14.73 13.43
C PHE A 874 -8.12 -15.15 13.76
N THR A 875 -7.37 -15.65 12.77
CA THR A 875 -5.93 -15.91 12.87
C THR A 875 -5.16 -15.03 11.88
N SER A 876 -4.08 -14.39 12.34
CA SER A 876 -3.19 -13.63 11.45
C SER A 876 -2.34 -14.51 10.53
N ASN A 877 -2.26 -15.82 10.77
CA ASN A 877 -1.52 -16.74 9.92
C ASN A 877 -2.11 -18.17 10.00
N PRO A 878 -3.04 -18.54 9.09
CA PRO A 878 -3.65 -19.86 9.07
C PRO A 878 -2.68 -20.99 8.68
N SER A 879 -1.51 -20.68 8.09
CA SER A 879 -0.47 -21.69 7.82
C SER A 879 0.28 -22.13 9.08
N VAL A 880 0.24 -21.31 10.14
CA VAL A 880 0.81 -21.62 11.46
C VAL A 880 -0.27 -22.18 12.39
N ALA A 881 -1.37 -21.46 12.58
CA ALA A 881 -2.46 -21.91 13.44
C ALA A 881 -3.83 -21.39 12.96
N THR A 882 -4.83 -22.28 12.98
CA THR A 882 -6.24 -21.96 12.71
C THR A 882 -7.04 -21.86 13.99
N VAL A 883 -8.14 -21.10 13.99
CA VAL A 883 -9.09 -21.04 15.11
C VAL A 883 -10.51 -21.28 14.60
N ASP A 884 -11.30 -22.09 15.31
CA ASP A 884 -12.68 -22.37 14.97
C ASP A 884 -13.67 -21.34 15.58
N LYS A 885 -14.95 -21.46 15.23
CA LYS A 885 -16.02 -20.58 15.75
C LYS A 885 -16.22 -20.66 17.27
N ASN A 886 -15.69 -21.68 17.93
CA ASN A 886 -15.81 -21.91 19.36
C ASN A 886 -14.55 -21.44 20.13
N GLY A 887 -13.53 -20.91 19.44
CA GLY A 887 -12.26 -20.49 20.04
C GLY A 887 -11.23 -21.62 20.19
N VAL A 888 -11.44 -22.78 19.56
CA VAL A 888 -10.46 -23.86 19.54
C VAL A 888 -9.36 -23.54 18.54
N VAL A 889 -8.16 -23.27 19.05
CA VAL A 889 -6.95 -23.04 18.25
C VAL A 889 -6.31 -24.39 17.94
N THR A 890 -5.90 -24.60 16.69
CA THR A 890 -5.22 -25.81 16.21
C THR A 890 -3.95 -25.45 15.44
N ALA A 891 -2.85 -26.11 15.78
CA ALA A 891 -1.56 -25.95 15.11
C ALA A 891 -1.53 -26.64 13.73
N VAL A 892 -0.93 -25.94 12.77
CA VAL A 892 -0.82 -26.34 11.35
C VAL A 892 0.66 -26.43 10.93
N GLY A 893 1.49 -25.48 11.34
CA GLY A 893 2.92 -25.43 11.04
C GLY A 893 3.69 -24.56 12.03
N GLU A 894 5.01 -24.71 12.09
CA GLU A 894 5.88 -23.95 13.01
C GLU A 894 5.83 -22.44 12.75
N GLY A 895 5.92 -21.64 13.82
CA GLY A 895 6.00 -20.19 13.73
C GLY A 895 5.10 -19.46 14.73
N LYS A 896 4.68 -18.25 14.36
CA LYS A 896 3.87 -17.37 15.22
C LYS A 896 2.60 -16.89 14.50
N ALA A 897 1.48 -16.96 15.20
CA ALA A 897 0.17 -16.48 14.72
C ALA A 897 -0.51 -15.67 15.81
N LYS A 898 -1.27 -14.63 15.45
CA LYS A 898 -2.04 -13.83 16.41
C LYS A 898 -3.52 -14.20 16.27
N ILE A 899 -4.10 -14.75 17.33
CA ILE A 899 -5.52 -15.07 17.39
C ILE A 899 -6.27 -13.86 17.93
N THR A 900 -7.28 -13.39 17.21
CA THR A 900 -8.13 -12.27 17.62
C THR A 900 -9.52 -12.79 17.93
N ALA A 901 -10.04 -12.47 19.12
CA ALA A 901 -11.45 -12.57 19.46
C ALA A 901 -12.09 -11.18 19.35
N SER A 902 -13.25 -11.10 18.71
CA SER A 902 -14.01 -9.86 18.57
C SER A 902 -15.47 -10.08 18.94
N THR A 903 -16.14 -9.03 19.40
CA THR A 903 -17.61 -9.00 19.37
C THR A 903 -18.11 -9.10 17.93
N TRP A 904 -19.26 -9.72 17.72
CA TRP A 904 -19.86 -9.89 16.40
C TRP A 904 -20.14 -8.57 15.65
N ASP A 905 -20.32 -7.45 16.35
CA ASP A 905 -20.46 -6.11 15.78
C ASP A 905 -19.10 -5.47 15.44
N ALA A 906 -17.99 -6.14 15.75
CA ALA A 906 -16.60 -5.69 15.65
C ALA A 906 -16.22 -4.46 16.50
N ALA A 907 -17.11 -3.98 17.39
CA ALA A 907 -16.86 -2.81 18.22
C ALA A 907 -15.75 -3.02 19.25
N TYR A 908 -15.53 -4.27 19.70
CA TYR A 908 -14.48 -4.63 20.65
C TYR A 908 -13.66 -5.81 20.13
N LYS A 909 -12.35 -5.75 20.36
CA LYS A 909 -11.36 -6.77 19.95
C LYS A 909 -10.36 -7.01 21.09
N THR A 910 -9.90 -8.24 21.20
CA THR A 910 -8.83 -8.68 22.11
C THR A 910 -8.05 -9.81 21.44
N THR A 911 -6.80 -10.06 21.85
CA THR A 911 -5.92 -10.96 21.09
C THR A 911 -5.00 -11.79 21.99
N ALA A 912 -4.72 -13.03 21.56
CA ALA A 912 -3.69 -13.88 22.12
C ALA A 912 -2.59 -14.15 21.08
N GLN A 913 -1.33 -14.20 21.53
CA GLN A 913 -0.20 -14.66 20.72
C GLN A 913 -0.12 -16.19 20.78
N VAL A 914 -0.13 -16.83 19.61
CA VAL A 914 0.13 -18.27 19.47
C VAL A 914 1.56 -18.46 18.99
N VAL A 915 2.26 -19.41 19.60
CA VAL A 915 3.55 -19.93 19.13
C VAL A 915 3.35 -21.43 18.85
N VAL A 916 3.66 -21.85 17.63
CA VAL A 916 3.71 -23.26 17.27
C VAL A 916 5.18 -23.66 17.17
N ASP A 917 5.58 -24.57 18.03
CA ASP A 917 6.96 -24.97 18.25
C ASP A 917 7.04 -26.49 18.37
N ASN A 918 7.86 -27.10 17.53
CA ASN A 918 8.02 -28.55 17.44
C ASN A 918 9.50 -28.98 17.60
N ALA A 919 10.38 -28.04 17.96
CA ALA A 919 11.76 -28.32 18.35
C ALA A 919 11.82 -28.47 19.88
N PRO A 920 12.46 -29.51 20.43
CA PRO A 920 12.59 -29.66 21.88
C PRO A 920 13.81 -28.91 22.44
N PRO A 921 13.83 -28.57 23.75
CA PRO A 921 14.94 -27.83 24.37
C PRO A 921 16.31 -28.46 24.15
N VAL A 922 17.32 -27.64 23.90
CA VAL A 922 18.73 -28.08 23.83
C VAL A 922 19.34 -28.04 25.22
N ILE A 923 19.96 -29.15 25.65
CA ILE A 923 20.68 -29.29 26.91
C ILE A 923 22.17 -29.39 26.63
N THR A 924 22.97 -28.53 27.28
CA THR A 924 24.43 -28.55 27.22
C THR A 924 25.03 -28.45 28.63
N SER A 925 26.19 -29.08 28.86
CA SER A 925 26.96 -28.86 30.09
C SER A 925 27.91 -27.68 29.91
N SER A 926 28.04 -26.82 30.93
CA SER A 926 29.06 -25.77 30.98
C SER A 926 30.40 -26.25 31.53
N THR A 927 30.46 -27.48 32.07
CA THR A 927 31.69 -28.09 32.60
C THR A 927 32.31 -29.04 31.58
N VAL A 928 33.59 -28.80 31.23
CA VAL A 928 34.34 -29.55 30.20
C VAL A 928 34.80 -30.93 30.67
N THR A 929 34.96 -31.13 31.98
CA THR A 929 35.49 -32.37 32.58
C THR A 929 34.47 -33.03 33.50
N MET A 930 33.94 -34.19 33.09
CA MET A 930 33.06 -35.03 33.90
C MET A 930 33.84 -36.08 34.71
N SER A 931 34.90 -35.64 35.38
CA SER A 931 35.64 -36.47 36.32
C SER A 931 36.22 -35.62 37.45
N VAL A 932 36.25 -36.19 38.65
CA VAL A 932 36.78 -35.54 39.86
C VAL A 932 37.36 -36.60 40.79
N TYR A 933 38.35 -36.21 41.62
CA TYR A 933 38.72 -37.02 42.77
C TYR A 933 37.67 -36.87 43.87
N GLN A 934 37.35 -37.95 44.56
CA GLN A 934 36.38 -37.98 45.68
C GLN A 934 36.67 -36.94 46.79
N THR A 935 37.91 -36.44 46.85
CA THR A 935 38.39 -35.44 47.82
C THR A 935 38.22 -33.99 47.39
N GLU A 936 37.86 -33.71 46.13
CA GLU A 936 37.64 -32.34 45.64
C GLU A 936 36.15 -32.04 45.46
N PRO A 937 35.71 -30.78 45.69
CA PRO A 937 34.38 -30.37 45.29
C PRO A 937 34.29 -30.27 43.76
N LEU A 938 33.13 -30.62 43.20
CA LEU A 938 32.80 -30.36 41.79
C LEU A 938 31.49 -29.61 41.69
N GLN A 939 31.43 -28.65 40.77
CA GLN A 939 30.21 -27.97 40.37
C GLN A 939 29.99 -28.17 38.87
N ILE A 940 28.84 -28.75 38.50
CA ILE A 940 28.43 -28.98 37.10
C ILE A 940 27.23 -28.09 36.80
N GLY A 941 27.38 -27.15 35.86
CA GLY A 941 26.27 -26.36 35.36
C GLY A 941 25.68 -26.96 34.08
N PHE A 942 24.36 -26.87 33.94
CA PHE A 942 23.68 -27.21 32.69
C PHE A 942 23.00 -25.97 32.11
N THR A 943 23.37 -25.62 30.88
CA THR A 943 22.70 -24.58 30.09
C THR A 943 21.61 -25.25 29.27
N ILE A 944 20.38 -24.86 29.55
CA ILE A 944 19.17 -25.35 28.89
C ILE A 944 18.56 -24.16 28.15
N SER A 945 18.37 -24.32 26.85
CA SER A 945 17.90 -23.25 25.97
C SER A 945 16.91 -23.80 24.97
N ASP A 946 15.84 -23.06 24.73
CA ASP A 946 14.97 -23.25 23.59
C ASP A 946 14.81 -21.92 22.84
N ALA A 947 14.68 -22.00 21.52
CA ALA A 947 14.55 -20.85 20.61
C ALA A 947 13.11 -20.58 20.16
N GLY A 948 12.19 -21.53 20.37
CA GLY A 948 10.79 -21.45 19.96
C GLY A 948 9.89 -20.84 21.03
N SER A 949 9.25 -21.70 21.82
CA SER A 949 8.30 -21.35 22.88
C SER A 949 8.97 -21.00 24.23
N GLY A 950 10.23 -21.41 24.39
CA GLY A 950 11.07 -21.20 25.56
C GLY A 950 10.92 -22.31 26.61
N VAL A 951 11.94 -22.46 27.46
CA VAL A 951 11.95 -23.49 28.51
C VAL A 951 10.86 -23.22 29.55
N GLN A 952 9.98 -24.21 29.79
CA GLN A 952 8.95 -24.17 30.83
C GLN A 952 9.45 -24.76 32.15
N SER A 953 10.18 -25.88 32.09
CA SER A 953 10.70 -26.57 33.26
C SER A 953 11.96 -27.38 32.95
N SER A 954 12.75 -27.63 33.98
CA SER A 954 13.87 -28.56 33.93
C SER A 954 14.09 -29.25 35.27
N GLU A 955 14.67 -30.44 35.20
CA GLU A 955 14.99 -31.29 36.34
C GLU A 955 16.39 -31.88 36.13
N VAL A 956 17.22 -31.87 37.16
CA VAL A 956 18.52 -32.58 37.19
C VAL A 956 18.42 -33.67 38.24
N LYS A 957 18.86 -34.88 37.91
CA LYS A 957 18.98 -35.99 38.85
C LYS A 957 20.41 -36.53 38.84
N LEU A 958 20.88 -36.99 40.00
CA LEU A 958 22.11 -37.74 40.18
C LEU A 958 21.74 -39.12 40.74
N ASP A 959 22.09 -40.19 40.03
CA ASP A 959 21.73 -41.58 40.34
C ASP A 959 20.22 -41.77 40.64
N GLY A 960 19.38 -41.04 39.89
CA GLY A 960 17.93 -41.02 40.04
C GLY A 960 17.38 -40.14 41.18
N ALA A 961 18.23 -39.58 42.04
CA ALA A 961 17.82 -38.63 43.09
C ALA A 961 17.81 -37.18 42.57
N LEU A 962 16.78 -36.40 42.92
CA LEU A 962 16.65 -34.99 42.52
C LEU A 962 17.83 -34.15 43.03
N ALA A 963 18.43 -33.35 42.14
CA ALA A 963 19.58 -32.51 42.40
C ALA A 963 19.38 -31.07 41.86
N GLY A 964 20.28 -30.17 42.25
CA GLY A 964 20.26 -28.77 41.80
C GLY A 964 20.86 -28.57 40.39
N ASN A 965 20.57 -27.41 39.80
CA ASN A 965 21.37 -26.83 38.71
C ASN A 965 21.87 -25.45 39.17
N PRO A 966 23.17 -25.24 39.40
CA PRO A 966 24.26 -26.20 39.21
C PRO A 966 24.19 -27.39 40.18
N LEU A 967 24.61 -28.55 39.72
CA LEU A 967 24.83 -29.74 40.53
C LEU A 967 26.11 -29.54 41.34
N VAL A 968 25.99 -29.52 42.67
CA VAL A 968 27.11 -29.37 43.60
C VAL A 968 27.40 -30.70 44.25
N ILE A 969 28.66 -31.13 44.16
CA ILE A 969 29.18 -32.38 44.73
C ILE A 969 30.25 -31.98 45.75
N GLU A 970 30.00 -32.32 47.00
CA GLU A 970 30.90 -32.04 48.12
C GLU A 970 31.90 -33.19 48.31
N PRO A 971 33.12 -32.93 48.82
CA PRO A 971 34.07 -34.00 49.10
C PRO A 971 33.48 -35.07 50.02
N LEU A 972 33.69 -36.33 49.64
CA LEU A 972 33.23 -37.54 50.33
C LEU A 972 31.69 -37.74 50.36
N THR A 973 30.93 -37.20 49.39
CA THR A 973 29.48 -37.49 49.26
C THR A 973 29.13 -38.56 48.24
N LEU A 974 30.08 -38.94 47.37
CA LEU A 974 29.94 -40.03 46.39
C LEU A 974 31.07 -41.05 46.60
N ALA A 975 30.84 -42.29 46.19
CA ALA A 975 31.87 -43.32 46.14
C ALA A 975 32.69 -43.21 44.83
N PRO A 976 33.89 -43.80 44.74
CA PRO A 976 34.60 -43.90 43.47
C PRO A 976 33.86 -44.86 42.51
N GLY A 977 33.65 -44.43 41.27
CA GLY A 977 32.83 -45.11 40.28
C GLY A 977 32.20 -44.14 39.28
N ASP A 978 31.42 -44.68 38.36
CA ASP A 978 30.65 -43.91 37.39
C ASP A 978 29.24 -43.64 37.92
N HIS A 979 28.87 -42.36 37.96
CA HIS A 979 27.58 -41.85 38.41
C HIS A 979 26.80 -41.28 37.23
N VAL A 980 25.47 -41.46 37.22
CA VAL A 980 24.61 -41.03 36.11
C VAL A 980 23.90 -39.73 36.48
N ILE A 981 24.16 -38.68 35.69
CA ILE A 981 23.42 -37.41 35.77
C ILE A 981 22.38 -37.40 34.65
N GLN A 982 21.11 -37.35 35.00
CA GLN A 982 20.01 -37.21 34.06
C GLN A 982 19.52 -35.77 34.08
N VAL A 983 19.39 -35.13 32.91
CA VAL A 983 18.83 -33.79 32.77
C VAL A 983 17.62 -33.87 31.85
N LEU A 984 16.45 -33.55 32.41
CA LEU A 984 15.18 -33.47 31.69
C LEU A 984 14.80 -32.01 31.51
N ALA A 985 14.38 -31.63 30.30
CA ALA A 985 13.87 -30.29 29.99
C ALA A 985 12.56 -30.39 29.20
N THR A 986 11.62 -29.48 29.48
CA THR A 986 10.36 -29.33 28.75
C THR A 986 10.15 -27.86 28.39
N ASP A 987 9.81 -27.56 27.14
CA ASP A 987 9.42 -26.22 26.69
C ASP A 987 7.95 -25.90 27.02
N LYS A 988 7.46 -24.71 26.64
CA LYS A 988 6.06 -24.34 26.89
C LYS A 988 5.08 -25.02 25.93
N ALA A 989 5.50 -25.33 24.71
CA ALA A 989 4.69 -26.07 23.74
C ALA A 989 4.46 -27.54 24.15
N GLY A 990 5.30 -28.07 25.03
CA GLY A 990 5.24 -29.41 25.62
C GLY A 990 6.22 -30.41 25.03
N ASN A 991 7.18 -29.98 24.18
CA ASN A 991 8.23 -30.87 23.69
C ASN A 991 9.29 -31.09 24.77
N ARG A 992 9.99 -32.23 24.71
CA ARG A 992 10.85 -32.73 25.80
C ARG A 992 12.18 -33.24 25.28
N THR A 993 13.23 -32.95 26.03
CA THR A 993 14.58 -33.52 25.85
C THR A 993 15.04 -34.12 27.15
N GLU A 994 15.60 -35.33 27.09
CA GLU A 994 16.29 -35.99 28.18
C GLU A 994 17.73 -36.29 27.72
N SER A 995 18.71 -35.87 28.52
CA SER A 995 20.13 -36.06 28.27
C SER A 995 20.80 -36.71 29.47
N GLU A 996 21.59 -37.76 29.24
CA GLU A 996 22.40 -38.40 30.28
C GLU A 996 23.88 -38.01 30.15
N PHE A 997 24.53 -37.77 31.29
CA PHE A 997 25.96 -37.50 31.41
C PHE A 997 26.55 -38.42 32.47
N THR A 998 27.70 -39.04 32.17
CA THR A 998 28.42 -39.88 33.14
C THR A 998 29.49 -39.06 33.85
N LEU A 999 29.41 -38.98 35.18
CA LEU A 999 30.46 -38.44 36.04
C LEU A 999 31.33 -39.57 36.59
N SER A 1000 32.62 -39.58 36.29
CA SER A 1000 33.55 -40.57 36.85
C SER A 1000 34.24 -40.01 38.10
N VAL A 1001 33.79 -40.44 39.28
CA VAL A 1001 34.42 -40.14 40.57
C VAL A 1001 35.58 -41.11 40.77
N THR A 1002 36.75 -40.58 41.10
CA THR A 1002 37.99 -41.38 41.19
C THR A 1002 38.68 -41.22 42.54
N LEU A 1003 39.49 -42.22 42.87
CA LEU A 1003 40.39 -42.22 44.02
C LEU A 1003 41.65 -43.00 43.65
N ASP A 1004 42.78 -42.60 44.21
CA ASP A 1004 44.04 -43.33 44.18
C ASP A 1004 44.65 -43.39 45.60
N ILE A 1005 45.79 -44.07 45.75
CA ILE A 1005 46.49 -44.21 47.04
C ILE A 1005 47.10 -42.88 47.51
N ASP A 1006 47.43 -41.97 46.58
CA ASP A 1006 48.03 -40.67 46.89
C ASP A 1006 47.01 -39.67 47.47
N HIS A 1007 45.72 -39.84 47.20
CA HIS A 1007 44.62 -39.03 47.76
C HIS A 1007 43.97 -39.62 49.02
N LEU A 1008 44.32 -40.85 49.42
CA LEU A 1008 43.65 -41.56 50.53
C LEU A 1008 43.94 -40.93 51.92
N ASP A 1009 45.06 -40.24 52.13
CA ASP A 1009 45.32 -39.50 53.38
C ASP A 1009 44.53 -38.19 53.43
N LYS A 1010 44.22 -37.60 52.27
CA LYS A 1010 43.28 -36.47 52.14
C LYS A 1010 41.84 -36.89 52.45
N VAL A 1011 41.39 -38.09 52.03
CA VAL A 1011 40.11 -38.69 52.47
C VAL A 1011 40.03 -38.75 54.00
N LEU A 1012 41.03 -39.35 54.65
CA LEU A 1012 41.10 -39.44 56.12
C LEU A 1012 41.14 -38.07 56.81
N THR A 1013 41.86 -37.12 56.24
CA THR A 1013 41.99 -35.75 56.77
C THR A 1013 40.66 -34.99 56.68
N LEU A 1014 39.95 -35.07 55.55
CA LEU A 1014 38.63 -34.48 55.37
C LEU A 1014 37.60 -35.10 56.32
N ALA A 1015 37.60 -36.43 56.48
CA ALA A 1015 36.73 -37.13 57.43
C ALA A 1015 37.04 -36.76 58.89
N GLY A 1016 38.31 -36.62 59.25
CA GLY A 1016 38.72 -36.09 60.55
C GLY A 1016 38.19 -34.67 60.80
N GLY A 1017 38.34 -33.77 59.81
CA GLY A 1017 37.82 -32.40 59.87
C GLY A 1017 36.30 -32.31 59.95
N LYS A 1018 35.57 -33.23 59.31
CA LYS A 1018 34.10 -33.38 59.42
C LYS A 1018 33.66 -34.08 60.72
N GLY A 1019 34.59 -34.47 61.60
CA GLY A 1019 34.31 -35.17 62.87
C GLY A 1019 33.88 -36.64 62.72
N TRP A 1020 34.04 -37.21 61.52
CA TRP A 1020 33.62 -38.58 61.20
C TRP A 1020 34.57 -39.65 61.75
N ILE A 1021 35.82 -39.27 62.02
CA ILE A 1021 36.76 -40.06 62.84
C ILE A 1021 36.89 -39.35 64.19
N THR A 1022 36.29 -39.91 65.23
CA THR A 1022 36.09 -39.26 66.54
C THR A 1022 37.26 -39.46 67.52
N ASN A 1023 38.35 -40.10 67.08
CA ASN A 1023 39.55 -40.31 67.88
C ASN A 1023 40.82 -40.05 67.08
N GLU A 1024 41.61 -39.11 67.57
CA GLU A 1024 42.87 -38.68 66.95
C GLU A 1024 43.91 -39.81 66.87
N GLY A 1025 43.94 -40.72 67.85
CA GLY A 1025 44.82 -41.90 67.81
C GLY A 1025 44.47 -42.87 66.68
N VAL A 1026 43.17 -43.09 66.42
CA VAL A 1026 42.69 -43.88 65.29
C VAL A 1026 42.97 -43.17 63.96
N LEU A 1027 42.72 -41.86 63.86
CA LEU A 1027 43.06 -41.08 62.67
C LEU A 1027 44.57 -41.16 62.34
N ASN A 1028 45.43 -40.97 63.33
CA ASN A 1028 46.88 -41.09 63.18
C ASN A 1028 47.32 -42.51 62.78
N SER A 1029 46.66 -43.55 63.31
CA SER A 1029 46.94 -44.96 62.97
C SER A 1029 46.58 -45.31 61.52
N LEU A 1030 45.43 -44.82 61.04
CA LEU A 1030 44.99 -44.96 59.65
C LEU A 1030 45.90 -44.17 58.70
N GLN A 1031 46.19 -42.90 59.02
CA GLN A 1031 47.10 -42.06 58.23
C GLN A 1031 48.52 -42.62 58.18
N ALA A 1032 49.00 -43.28 59.24
CA ALA A 1032 50.31 -43.94 59.24
C ALA A 1032 50.36 -45.11 58.25
N LYS A 1033 49.27 -45.89 58.12
CA LYS A 1033 49.16 -46.97 57.13
C LYS A 1033 49.07 -46.44 55.70
N VAL A 1034 48.31 -45.36 55.47
CA VAL A 1034 48.28 -44.71 54.16
C VAL A 1034 49.65 -44.14 53.78
N LYS A 1035 50.34 -43.45 54.70
CA LYS A 1035 51.70 -42.95 54.49
C LYS A 1035 52.75 -44.06 54.32
N GLN A 1036 52.47 -45.28 54.76
CA GLN A 1036 53.30 -46.45 54.46
C GLN A 1036 53.12 -46.88 52.99
N MET A 1037 51.87 -46.90 52.50
CA MET A 1037 51.56 -47.19 51.09
C MET A 1037 52.15 -46.15 50.13
N GLN A 1038 51.97 -44.85 50.44
CA GLN A 1038 52.48 -43.73 49.62
C GLN A 1038 54.03 -43.62 49.57
N LYS A 1039 54.76 -44.31 50.46
CA LYS A 1039 56.24 -44.20 50.56
C LYS A 1039 57.02 -45.22 49.75
N GLN A 1040 56.37 -46.17 49.09
CA GLN A 1040 57.03 -47.30 48.44
C GLN A 1040 56.49 -47.49 47.01
N GLN A 1041 57.38 -47.82 46.06
CA GLN A 1041 56.98 -48.33 44.74
C GLN A 1041 56.51 -49.78 44.87
N LEU A 1042 55.35 -49.96 45.53
CA LEU A 1042 54.78 -51.26 45.84
C LEU A 1042 54.35 -51.98 44.56
N ASN A 1043 54.55 -53.29 44.51
CA ASN A 1043 53.87 -54.12 43.51
C ASN A 1043 52.41 -54.37 43.95
N GLY A 1044 51.54 -54.72 43.00
CA GLY A 1044 50.09 -54.84 43.24
C GLY A 1044 49.71 -55.79 44.38
N LYS A 1045 50.54 -56.80 44.68
CA LYS A 1045 50.30 -57.71 45.80
C LYS A 1045 50.58 -57.07 47.17
N GLU A 1046 51.69 -56.34 47.30
CA GLU A 1046 52.05 -55.64 48.54
C GLU A 1046 51.09 -54.48 48.84
N ALA A 1047 50.64 -53.77 47.79
CA ALA A 1047 49.59 -52.75 47.91
C ALA A 1047 48.28 -53.36 48.43
N ALA A 1048 47.83 -54.50 47.88
CA ALA A 1048 46.64 -55.20 48.34
C ALA A 1048 46.75 -55.70 49.79
N GLU A 1049 47.92 -56.17 50.25
CA GLU A 1049 48.12 -56.57 51.65
C GLU A 1049 47.99 -55.38 52.63
N LEU A 1050 48.51 -54.20 52.27
CA LEU A 1050 48.38 -52.98 53.08
C LEU A 1050 46.97 -52.37 53.04
N LEU A 1051 46.29 -52.41 51.88
CA LEU A 1051 44.88 -52.02 51.76
C LEU A 1051 43.98 -52.93 52.62
N ASN A 1052 44.22 -54.24 52.64
CA ASN A 1052 43.53 -55.16 53.54
C ASN A 1052 43.82 -54.86 55.03
N ALA A 1053 45.05 -54.50 55.38
CA ALA A 1053 45.38 -54.09 56.75
C ALA A 1053 44.66 -52.80 57.17
N LEU A 1054 44.47 -51.85 56.24
CA LEU A 1054 43.67 -50.64 56.45
C LEU A 1054 42.18 -50.97 56.61
N ALA A 1055 41.61 -51.78 55.71
CA ALA A 1055 40.21 -52.21 55.78
C ALA A 1055 39.89 -52.89 57.12
N ASN A 1056 40.75 -53.80 57.58
CA ASN A 1056 40.58 -54.48 58.87
C ASN A 1056 40.52 -53.51 60.05
N GLU A 1057 41.33 -52.44 60.06
CA GLU A 1057 41.26 -51.41 61.10
C GLU A 1057 39.99 -50.56 60.99
N VAL A 1058 39.59 -50.16 59.78
CA VAL A 1058 38.34 -49.42 59.54
C VAL A 1058 37.15 -50.23 60.03
N THR A 1059 37.05 -51.51 59.67
CA THR A 1059 36.01 -52.44 60.15
C THR A 1059 36.02 -52.58 61.67
N ALA A 1060 37.19 -52.67 62.32
CA ALA A 1060 37.29 -52.80 63.77
C ALA A 1060 36.86 -51.54 64.56
N GLN A 1061 36.90 -50.36 63.91
CA GLN A 1061 36.57 -49.05 64.49
C GLN A 1061 35.22 -48.48 64.01
N ALA A 1062 34.59 -49.10 63.01
CA ALA A 1062 33.26 -48.77 62.50
C ALA A 1062 32.21 -48.75 63.63
N GLY A 1063 31.34 -47.74 63.63
CA GLY A 1063 30.32 -47.51 64.65
C GLY A 1063 30.86 -47.18 66.05
N ARG A 1064 32.19 -47.11 66.25
CA ARG A 1064 32.83 -46.87 67.55
C ARG A 1064 33.63 -45.57 67.56
N LYS A 1065 34.66 -45.50 66.71
CA LYS A 1065 35.60 -44.37 66.57
C LYS A 1065 35.62 -43.81 65.16
N ILE A 1066 35.00 -44.50 64.21
CA ILE A 1066 34.64 -44.04 62.88
C ILE A 1066 33.11 -44.11 62.80
N VAL A 1067 32.43 -43.05 62.36
CA VAL A 1067 30.97 -43.08 62.18
C VAL A 1067 30.61 -44.07 61.08
N GLN A 1068 29.55 -44.87 61.28
CA GLN A 1068 29.24 -46.01 60.42
C GLN A 1068 29.15 -45.64 58.91
N PRO A 1069 28.43 -44.59 58.48
CA PRO A 1069 28.31 -44.28 57.05
C PRO A 1069 29.64 -43.94 56.37
N PHE A 1070 30.57 -43.31 57.10
CA PHE A 1070 31.91 -43.03 56.57
C PHE A 1070 32.83 -44.26 56.63
N ALA A 1071 32.65 -45.15 57.60
CA ALA A 1071 33.35 -46.44 57.60
C ALA A 1071 32.92 -47.30 56.40
N ASP A 1072 31.63 -47.30 56.06
CA ASP A 1072 31.09 -48.01 54.90
C ASP A 1072 31.63 -47.42 53.58
N LEU A 1073 31.65 -46.08 53.46
CA LEU A 1073 32.28 -45.38 52.32
C LEU A 1073 33.77 -45.72 52.20
N LEU A 1074 34.54 -45.57 53.27
CA LEU A 1074 35.99 -45.82 53.28
C LEU A 1074 36.33 -47.30 52.99
N LEU A 1075 35.45 -48.24 53.34
CA LEU A 1075 35.62 -49.64 52.95
C LEU A 1075 35.34 -49.87 51.46
N ALA A 1076 34.37 -49.18 50.87
CA ALA A 1076 34.14 -49.18 49.43
C ALA A 1076 35.31 -48.53 48.66
N ASP A 1077 35.83 -47.41 49.17
CA ASP A 1077 37.03 -46.72 48.66
C ASP A 1077 38.24 -47.67 48.62
N ILE A 1078 38.49 -48.39 49.72
CA ILE A 1078 39.58 -49.36 49.82
C ILE A 1078 39.37 -50.55 48.87
N ALA A 1079 38.13 -51.02 48.69
CA ALA A 1079 37.82 -52.08 47.74
C ALA A 1079 38.05 -51.66 46.29
N TYR A 1080 37.64 -50.44 45.92
CA TYR A 1080 37.91 -49.84 44.60
C TYR A 1080 39.42 -49.72 44.31
N LEU A 1081 40.20 -49.28 45.30
CA LEU A 1081 41.66 -49.21 45.19
C LEU A 1081 42.31 -50.60 45.08
N ALA A 1082 41.79 -51.60 45.79
CA ALA A 1082 42.29 -52.97 45.72
C ALA A 1082 41.99 -53.63 44.37
N ASP A 1083 40.82 -53.38 43.80
CA ASP A 1083 40.46 -53.83 42.44
C ASP A 1083 41.40 -53.22 41.40
N LYS A 1084 41.58 -51.88 41.42
CA LYS A 1084 42.54 -51.17 40.56
C LYS A 1084 44.00 -51.57 40.74
N ALA A 1085 44.41 -52.04 41.92
CA ALA A 1085 45.77 -52.52 42.17
C ALA A 1085 45.99 -53.99 41.76
N SER A 1086 44.92 -54.70 41.37
CA SER A 1086 44.95 -56.11 40.96
C SER A 1086 44.97 -56.32 39.44
N HIS A 1087 44.78 -55.24 38.67
CA HIS A 1087 44.80 -55.17 37.20
C HIS A 1087 46.02 -54.37 36.71
#